data_AF-A0A1C2HHJ2-F1
#
_entry.id   AF-A0A1C2HHJ2-F1
#
_cell.length_a   1.000
_cell.length_b   1.000
_cell.length_c   1.000
_cell.angle_alpha   90.00
_cell.angle_beta   90.00
_cell.angle_gamma   90.00
#
_symmetry.space_group_name_H-M   'P 1'
#
loop_
_entity.id
_entity.type
_entity.pdbx_description
1 polymer ?
#
loop_
_entity_poly.entity_id
_entity_poly.type
_entity_poly.pdbx_seq_one_letter_code
_entity_poly.pdbx_strand_id
1 'polypeptide(L)'
;MHHDTSHPSTDYARSLLRHLTQPEVSDGTSIVRSPTNLQLLYAARLAFTFEDIPGTRATAAPMTITAIKASSEFDRSTLADFAELILAGMSDLCGLDLITNTSVIFVREGTDRARAYLERDLNSAIAGGKSVIAIISDQDDLPDSARYLPRCSLSLSPITGDIIAEVMRVTWKAPSRRLAAMLRQHDPKIASLPYCIILGALEQIEPGRTVETVIKALERGTQPPDGPSLDDLYLSKSLQNHMDAVLTDIADFRAGVVAWPDVSVSTLLFGPPGNGKTSLARALAGSGRLHYVSCSFSDCQANGSLSDFLKALQKRCAEAIAHAPSLIFFDELDSYVDRGAYSGRNDTYMRLAVNGLLQVLSQLNDAPGVVVAAATNHPDDVDPAIIRAGRFDHHIMVGPPDIEGAGTILRKRLGSGAIHLDLSRALNALTGLSGADISTSAAKALSIARRARRPIQVEDLLTVTGKLIPASFSDNTWRIAVHEAGHAIARACLSLPHPERVLLSPTSSFVEGNFPSLLRRPDVDAILAVFLGGRAAERHVFADISSGAEADLRQATKFALDIKTRSGLTTDNALHLGYSMDRPETWPPTLHDALLRMMQVGGNLAAKAIAANEAQLLAFAKALQEERELGSHRLKELLSGITVLDRTNDGFHKTKSSEHIEMALVGTQVPTQPTTTR
;
A
#
# COMPACT_ATOMS: atom_id res chain seq x y z
N MET A 1 54.11 1.51 19.41
CA MET A 1 53.09 2.00 20.36
C MET A 1 52.90 3.48 20.09
N HIS A 2 51.95 3.84 19.24
CA HIS A 2 51.50 5.23 19.09
C HIS A 2 50.11 5.28 19.68
N HIS A 3 49.96 6.00 20.80
CA HIS A 3 48.67 6.30 21.40
C HIS A 3 47.79 6.97 20.33
N ASP A 4 46.68 6.31 19.96
CA ASP A 4 45.54 7.00 19.37
C ASP A 4 45.13 8.05 20.41
N THR A 5 45.33 9.33 20.13
CA THR A 5 44.65 10.40 20.86
C THR A 5 43.22 10.46 20.33
N SER A 6 42.43 9.43 20.62
CA SER A 6 40.98 9.47 20.43
C SER A 6 40.39 10.57 21.30
N HIS A 7 39.40 11.27 20.78
CA HIS A 7 38.67 12.26 21.56
C HIS A 7 37.98 11.54 22.74
N PRO A 8 37.93 12.13 23.96
CA PRO A 8 37.31 11.50 25.14
C PRO A 8 35.92 10.90 24.89
N SER A 9 35.11 11.60 24.08
CA SER A 9 33.77 11.15 23.66
C SER A 9 33.76 9.90 22.80
N THR A 10 34.78 9.67 21.98
CA THR A 10 34.89 8.45 21.17
C THR A 10 35.19 7.24 22.06
N ASP A 11 36.07 7.40 23.06
CA ASP A 11 36.41 6.31 23.98
C ASP A 11 35.25 5.99 24.94
N TYR A 12 34.52 7.01 25.37
CA TYR A 12 33.31 6.84 26.15
C TYR A 12 32.21 6.12 25.36
N ALA A 13 31.88 6.61 24.16
CA ALA A 13 30.89 5.97 23.28
C ALA A 13 31.26 4.52 22.97
N ARG A 14 32.54 4.24 22.67
CA ARG A 14 33.04 2.88 22.43
C ARG A 14 32.81 1.97 23.63
N SER A 15 33.06 2.47 24.83
CA SER A 15 32.88 1.69 26.06
C SER A 15 31.40 1.37 26.30
N LEU A 16 30.51 2.35 26.08
CA LEU A 16 29.06 2.17 26.20
C LEU A 16 28.52 1.15 25.20
N LEU A 17 28.88 1.29 23.92
CA LEU A 17 28.39 0.40 22.88
C LEU A 17 28.89 -1.04 23.08
N ARG A 18 30.12 -1.24 23.57
CA ARG A 18 30.63 -2.57 23.91
C ARG A 18 29.84 -3.19 25.06
N HIS A 19 29.55 -2.40 26.09
CA HIS A 19 28.77 -2.86 27.24
C HIS A 19 27.36 -3.28 26.83
N LEU A 20 26.69 -2.47 26.00
CA LEU A 20 25.35 -2.78 25.48
C LEU A 20 25.30 -4.02 24.56
N THR A 21 26.41 -4.34 23.90
CA THR A 21 26.49 -5.49 22.95
C THR A 21 27.06 -6.75 23.58
N GLN A 22 27.71 -6.66 24.74
CA GLN A 22 28.30 -7.77 25.48
C GLN A 22 27.85 -7.72 26.95
N PRO A 23 26.65 -8.19 27.30
CA PRO A 23 26.24 -8.24 28.70
C PRO A 23 27.10 -9.24 29.47
N GLU A 24 27.56 -8.86 30.66
CA GLU A 24 28.21 -9.80 31.58
C GLU A 24 27.25 -10.94 31.88
N VAL A 25 27.71 -12.19 31.72
CA VAL A 25 26.93 -13.39 32.00
C VAL A 25 26.78 -13.51 33.53
N SER A 26 25.73 -12.91 34.09
CA SER A 26 25.25 -13.24 35.43
C SER A 26 23.96 -14.06 35.32
N ASP A 27 24.05 -15.34 35.69
CA ASP A 27 22.95 -16.25 36.01
C ASP A 27 21.83 -16.43 34.96
N GLY A 28 22.16 -17.12 33.88
CA GLY A 28 21.39 -18.26 33.33
C GLY A 28 19.91 -18.10 32.89
N THR A 29 19.29 -16.93 32.99
CA THR A 29 17.82 -16.80 32.79
C THR A 29 17.34 -15.58 32.00
N SER A 30 18.23 -14.77 31.42
CA SER A 30 17.83 -13.64 30.58
C SER A 30 18.22 -13.85 29.11
N ILE A 31 17.24 -14.07 28.23
CA ILE A 31 17.43 -13.95 26.77
C ILE A 31 17.51 -12.45 26.47
N VAL A 32 18.69 -11.84 26.65
CA VAL A 32 18.91 -10.44 26.24
C VAL A 32 19.03 -10.42 24.72
N ARG A 33 18.03 -9.86 24.04
CA ARG A 33 18.12 -9.56 22.61
C ARG A 33 19.24 -8.56 22.38
N SER A 34 20.15 -8.83 21.44
CA SER A 34 21.16 -7.87 21.04
C SER A 34 20.49 -6.57 20.57
N PRO A 35 21.02 -5.39 20.96
CA PRO A 35 20.43 -4.11 20.59
C PRO A 35 20.45 -3.89 19.09
N THR A 36 19.42 -3.23 18.56
CA THR A 36 19.31 -2.92 17.12
C THR A 36 20.31 -1.83 16.71
N ASN A 37 20.60 -1.74 15.40
CA ASN A 37 21.45 -0.67 14.85
C ASN A 37 20.93 0.72 15.22
N LEU A 38 19.61 0.91 15.29
CA LEU A 38 19.00 2.17 15.71
C LEU A 38 19.24 2.46 17.20
N GLN A 39 19.11 1.46 18.07
CA GLN A 39 19.42 1.60 19.50
C GLN A 39 20.90 1.95 19.73
N LEU A 40 21.81 1.27 19.03
CA LEU A 40 23.24 1.55 19.08
C LEU A 40 23.58 2.95 18.55
N LEU A 41 22.90 3.40 17.50
CA LEU A 41 23.08 4.74 16.95
C LEU A 41 22.70 5.82 17.96
N TYR A 42 21.57 5.67 18.66
CA TYR A 42 21.14 6.64 19.67
C TYR A 42 21.95 6.56 20.97
N ALA A 43 22.39 5.36 21.39
CA ALA A 43 23.34 5.20 22.48
C ALA A 43 24.66 5.93 22.20
N ALA A 44 25.17 5.80 20.97
CA ALA A 44 26.36 6.53 20.53
C ALA A 44 26.11 8.04 20.55
N ARG A 45 25.00 8.54 19.98
CA ARG A 45 24.66 9.97 19.99
C ARG A 45 24.61 10.54 21.41
N LEU A 46 23.99 9.85 22.37
CA LEU A 46 23.95 10.27 23.76
C LEU A 46 25.34 10.27 24.41
N ALA A 47 26.15 9.23 24.18
CA ALA A 47 27.52 9.22 24.69
C ALA A 47 28.36 10.40 24.14
N PHE A 48 28.19 10.75 22.87
CA PHE A 48 28.81 11.94 22.28
C PHE A 48 28.22 13.25 22.82
N THR A 49 26.96 13.25 23.29
CA THR A 49 26.31 14.42 23.90
C THR A 49 26.80 14.67 25.32
N PHE A 50 27.09 13.62 26.09
CA PHE A 50 27.62 13.71 27.46
C PHE A 50 29.15 13.80 27.53
N GLU A 51 29.83 13.57 26.41
CA GLU A 51 31.27 13.64 26.18
C GLU A 51 32.12 12.63 26.98
N ASP A 52 31.87 12.41 28.26
CA ASP A 52 32.64 11.49 29.10
C ASP A 52 31.87 11.00 30.34
N ILE A 53 32.56 10.21 31.18
CA ILE A 53 32.00 9.70 32.45
C ILE A 53 31.69 10.85 33.43
N PRO A 54 32.59 11.83 33.68
CA PRO A 54 32.26 13.02 34.47
C PRO A 54 31.01 13.77 33.99
N GLY A 55 30.86 14.01 32.70
CA GLY A 55 29.70 14.67 32.10
C GLY A 55 28.42 13.89 32.36
N THR A 56 28.47 12.56 32.18
CA THR A 56 27.36 11.66 32.54
C THR A 56 27.00 11.74 34.03
N ARG A 57 27.99 11.69 34.92
CA ARG A 57 27.76 11.80 36.37
C ARG A 57 27.16 13.15 36.76
N ALA A 58 27.52 14.22 36.06
CA ALA A 58 26.95 15.55 36.29
C ALA A 58 25.43 15.60 36.00
N THR A 59 24.94 14.80 35.04
CA THR A 59 23.51 14.70 34.73
C THR A 59 22.71 13.90 35.77
N ALA A 60 23.40 13.09 36.58
CA ALA A 60 22.81 12.22 37.59
C ALA A 60 22.76 12.85 39.00
N ALA A 61 23.15 14.12 39.14
CA ALA A 61 23.14 14.80 40.43
C ALA A 61 21.70 14.94 40.96
N PRO A 62 21.42 14.61 42.24
CA PRO A 62 20.08 14.69 42.81
C PRO A 62 19.46 16.08 42.65
N MET A 63 18.17 16.14 42.33
CA MET A 63 17.43 17.38 42.12
C MET A 63 18.03 18.31 41.06
N THR A 64 18.60 17.76 39.99
CA THR A 64 19.03 18.54 38.82
C THR A 64 18.20 18.18 37.59
N ILE A 65 18.09 19.14 36.66
CA ILE A 65 17.44 18.95 35.36
C ILE A 65 18.49 19.03 34.26
N THR A 66 18.66 17.96 33.51
CA THR A 66 19.42 17.94 32.25
C THR A 66 18.44 18.00 31.09
N ALA A 67 18.40 19.13 30.40
CA ALA A 67 17.57 19.33 29.22
C ALA A 67 18.35 18.97 27.96
N ILE A 68 17.92 17.93 27.24
CA ILE A 68 18.49 17.52 25.95
C ILE A 68 17.61 18.06 24.84
N LYS A 69 18.12 19.06 24.11
CA LYS A 69 17.46 19.66 22.95
C LYS A 69 17.62 18.76 21.74
N ALA A 70 16.50 18.29 21.19
CA ALA A 70 16.45 17.53 19.95
C ALA A 70 15.37 18.12 19.02
N SER A 71 15.80 18.52 17.82
CA SER A 71 15.00 19.34 16.91
C SER A 71 13.84 18.58 16.27
N SER A 72 14.01 17.28 16.01
CA SER A 72 13.00 16.42 15.38
C SER A 72 12.16 15.69 16.42
N GLU A 73 10.84 15.57 16.19
CA GLU A 73 9.95 14.75 17.03
C GLU A 73 10.38 13.28 17.04
N PHE A 74 10.84 12.76 15.90
CA PHE A 74 11.39 11.42 15.79
C PHE A 74 12.60 11.21 16.73
N ASP A 75 13.53 12.16 16.78
CA ASP A 75 14.67 12.10 17.71
C ASP A 75 14.20 12.05 19.15
N ARG A 76 13.19 12.85 19.50
CA ARG A 76 12.70 12.94 20.86
C ARG A 76 11.95 11.68 21.29
N SER A 77 11.07 11.15 20.44
CA SER A 77 10.34 9.89 20.71
C SER A 77 11.29 8.71 20.81
N THR A 78 12.22 8.58 19.85
CA THR A 78 13.18 7.46 19.82
C THR A 78 14.10 7.46 21.03
N LEU A 79 14.56 8.64 21.48
CA LEU A 79 15.33 8.76 22.72
C LEU A 79 14.53 8.34 23.95
N ALA A 80 13.25 8.70 24.02
CA ALA A 80 12.39 8.31 25.14
C ALA A 80 12.19 6.79 25.18
N ASP A 81 11.93 6.17 24.03
CA ASP A 81 11.71 4.72 23.91
C ASP A 81 12.95 3.90 24.29
N PHE A 82 14.16 4.44 24.07
CA PHE A 82 15.43 3.75 24.36
C PHE A 82 16.12 4.22 25.63
N ALA A 83 15.53 5.17 26.36
CA ALA A 83 16.13 5.78 27.53
C ALA A 83 16.55 4.76 28.59
N GLU A 84 15.68 3.79 28.90
CA GLU A 84 15.94 2.78 29.93
C GLU A 84 17.15 1.90 29.58
N LEU A 85 17.22 1.41 28.33
CA LEU A 85 18.34 0.61 27.84
C LEU A 85 19.66 1.39 27.91
N ILE A 86 19.65 2.64 27.47
CA ILE A 86 20.87 3.46 27.41
C ILE A 86 21.33 3.84 28.83
N LEU A 87 20.40 4.22 29.71
CA LEU A 87 20.69 4.50 31.12
C LEU A 87 21.23 3.28 31.86
N ALA A 88 20.74 2.08 31.56
CA ALA A 88 21.29 0.86 32.12
C ALA A 88 22.77 0.70 31.75
N GLY A 89 23.11 0.83 30.46
CA GLY A 89 24.51 0.76 30.01
C GLY A 89 25.40 1.86 30.58
N MET A 90 24.86 3.07 30.76
CA MET A 90 25.58 4.18 31.38
C MET A 90 25.77 3.98 32.89
N SER A 91 24.81 3.37 33.59
CA SER A 91 24.85 3.08 35.03
C SER A 91 26.08 2.26 35.39
N ASP A 92 26.29 1.17 34.65
CA ASP A 92 27.40 0.25 34.87
C ASP A 92 28.76 0.91 34.62
N LEU A 93 28.86 1.73 33.56
CA LEU A 93 30.11 2.43 33.24
C LEU A 93 30.49 3.52 34.24
N CYS A 94 29.51 4.24 34.78
CA CYS A 94 29.76 5.35 35.70
C CYS A 94 29.68 4.93 37.18
N GLY A 95 29.26 3.70 37.48
CA GLY A 95 29.12 3.16 38.84
C GLY A 95 28.01 3.86 39.63
N LEU A 96 26.95 4.31 38.97
CA LEU A 96 25.78 4.95 39.58
C LEU A 96 24.52 4.20 39.16
N ASP A 97 23.54 4.09 40.06
CA ASP A 97 22.23 3.55 39.70
C ASP A 97 21.38 4.64 39.04
N LEU A 98 21.54 4.81 37.72
CA LEU A 98 20.79 5.82 36.97
C LEU A 98 19.35 5.37 36.72
N ILE A 99 19.09 4.07 36.66
CA ILE A 99 17.74 3.53 36.39
C ILE A 99 16.76 3.94 37.49
N THR A 100 17.17 3.81 38.76
CA THR A 100 16.27 4.15 39.88
C THR A 100 16.29 5.64 40.21
N ASN A 101 17.45 6.30 40.08
CA ASN A 101 17.67 7.68 40.53
C ASN A 101 17.51 8.75 39.44
N THR A 102 17.24 8.36 38.19
CA THR A 102 16.98 9.29 37.08
C THR A 102 15.58 9.07 36.54
N SER A 103 14.85 10.15 36.27
CA SER A 103 13.58 10.11 35.56
C SER A 103 13.73 10.77 34.19
N VAL A 104 13.45 10.02 33.13
CA VAL A 104 13.44 10.56 31.78
C VAL A 104 12.04 11.04 31.45
N ILE A 105 11.93 12.30 31.08
CA ILE A 105 10.67 12.95 30.81
C ILE A 105 10.70 13.46 29.38
N PHE A 106 9.70 13.06 28.60
CA PHE A 106 9.54 13.45 27.21
C PHE A 106 8.45 14.51 27.09
N VAL A 107 8.78 15.66 26.47
CA VAL A 107 7.79 16.69 26.15
C VAL A 107 7.23 16.45 24.75
N ARG A 108 5.96 16.02 24.69
CA ARG A 108 5.19 15.99 23.44
C ARG A 108 4.69 17.38 23.09
N GLU A 109 4.71 17.73 21.81
CA GLU A 109 4.10 18.98 21.34
C GLU A 109 2.56 18.89 21.47
N GLY A 110 1.94 19.85 22.18
CA GLY A 110 0.49 20.11 22.12
C GLY A 110 -0.38 19.78 23.36
N THR A 111 -1.45 20.58 23.50
CA THR A 111 -2.55 20.58 24.50
C THR A 111 -2.19 20.85 25.97
N ASP A 112 -3.05 21.62 26.66
CA ASP A 112 -2.95 21.91 28.11
C ASP A 112 -2.82 20.64 28.98
N ARG A 113 -3.35 19.52 28.46
CA ARG A 113 -3.33 18.22 29.13
C ARG A 113 -1.93 17.59 29.15
N ALA A 114 -1.17 17.69 28.07
CA ALA A 114 0.21 17.19 28.03
C ALA A 114 1.11 17.98 28.97
N ARG A 115 0.90 19.30 29.06
CA ARG A 115 1.60 20.18 30.00
C ARG A 115 1.30 19.82 31.46
N ALA A 116 0.06 19.49 31.78
CA ALA A 116 -0.33 19.03 33.12
C ALA A 116 0.30 17.67 33.49
N TYR A 117 0.40 16.73 32.55
CA TYR A 117 1.10 15.46 32.78
C TYR A 117 2.60 15.68 33.01
N LEU A 118 3.22 16.53 32.18
CA LEU A 118 4.62 16.89 32.30
C LEU A 118 4.95 17.49 33.68
N GLU A 119 4.12 18.43 34.13
CA GLU A 119 4.27 19.07 35.43
C GLU A 119 4.10 18.07 36.58
N ARG A 120 3.14 17.14 36.47
CA ARG A 120 2.94 16.08 37.46
C ARG A 120 4.14 15.14 37.54
N ASP A 121 4.65 14.68 36.41
CA ASP A 121 5.74 13.70 36.36
C ASP A 121 7.06 14.33 36.82
N LEU A 122 7.29 15.60 36.46
CA LEU A 122 8.40 16.40 36.98
C LEU A 122 8.30 16.57 38.50
N ASN A 123 7.15 17.01 39.01
CA ASN A 123 6.95 17.21 40.45
C ASN A 123 7.10 15.89 41.24
N SER A 124 6.66 14.77 40.67
CA SER A 124 6.84 13.43 41.23
C SER A 124 8.32 13.02 41.31
N ALA A 125 9.08 13.24 40.23
CA ALA A 125 10.51 12.95 40.21
C ALA A 125 11.29 13.79 41.24
N ILE A 126 10.96 15.08 41.34
CA ILE A 126 11.58 16.01 42.30
C ILE A 126 11.22 15.61 43.74
N ALA A 127 9.96 15.31 44.03
CA ALA A 127 9.53 14.86 45.36
C ALA A 127 10.23 13.56 45.78
N GLY A 128 10.58 12.69 44.83
CA GLY A 128 11.39 11.50 45.03
C GLY A 128 12.90 11.72 45.12
N GLY A 129 13.39 12.97 45.01
CA GLY A 129 14.81 13.31 45.04
C GLY A 129 15.60 12.88 43.79
N LYS A 130 14.92 12.51 42.71
CA LYS A 130 15.55 12.00 41.49
C LYS A 130 16.17 13.13 40.66
N SER A 131 17.18 12.78 39.87
CA SER A 131 17.62 13.62 38.75
C SER A 131 16.65 13.48 37.58
N VAL A 132 16.54 14.50 36.73
CA VAL A 132 15.60 14.51 35.60
C VAL A 132 16.33 14.77 34.31
N ILE A 133 16.16 13.88 33.33
CA ILE A 133 16.57 14.11 31.94
C ILE A 133 15.32 14.49 31.15
N ALA A 134 15.22 15.74 30.73
CA ALA A 134 14.11 16.24 29.94
C ALA A 134 14.49 16.30 28.46
N ILE A 135 13.76 15.59 27.61
CA ILE A 135 13.92 15.62 26.16
C ILE A 135 12.97 16.68 25.60
N ILE A 136 13.52 17.77 25.06
CA ILE A 136 12.79 19.00 24.72
C ILE A 136 13.04 19.44 23.27
N SER A 137 12.08 20.18 22.71
CA SER A 137 12.22 20.87 21.42
C SER A 137 12.78 22.28 21.62
N ASP A 138 12.25 23.00 22.61
CA ASP A 138 12.64 24.35 22.99
C ASP A 138 12.77 24.47 24.52
N GLN A 139 13.51 25.47 24.99
CA GLN A 139 13.73 25.70 26.41
C GLN A 139 12.44 26.06 27.17
N ASP A 140 11.44 26.61 26.46
CA ASP A 140 10.13 26.99 27.00
C ASP A 140 9.17 25.81 27.21
N ASP A 141 9.57 24.60 26.78
CA ASP A 141 8.80 23.36 26.94
C ASP A 141 8.71 22.89 28.40
N LEU A 142 9.61 23.36 29.26
CA LEU A 142 9.63 22.95 30.66
C LEU A 142 8.58 23.71 31.50
N PRO A 143 7.96 23.05 32.50
CA PRO A 143 7.07 23.71 33.45
C PRO A 143 7.79 24.79 34.27
N ASP A 144 7.05 25.76 34.80
CA ASP A 144 7.64 26.80 35.65
C ASP A 144 8.31 26.25 36.92
N SER A 145 7.87 25.09 37.42
CA SER A 145 8.51 24.39 38.54
C SER A 145 9.96 23.97 38.23
N ALA A 146 10.31 23.77 36.96
CA ALA A 146 11.67 23.46 36.53
C ALA A 146 12.66 24.63 36.70
N ARG A 147 12.18 25.88 36.79
CA ARG A 147 13.03 27.09 36.86
C ARG A 147 13.86 27.18 38.14
N TYR A 148 13.47 26.45 39.19
CA TYR A 148 14.09 26.53 40.51
C TYR A 148 15.17 25.47 40.75
N LEU A 149 15.40 24.57 39.79
CA LEU A 149 16.43 23.53 39.89
C LEU A 149 17.68 23.90 39.09
N PRO A 150 18.88 23.46 39.52
CA PRO A 150 20.08 23.55 38.72
C PRO A 150 19.87 22.88 37.36
N ARG A 151 20.11 23.63 36.28
CA ARG A 151 19.82 23.20 34.92
C ARG A 151 21.10 23.06 34.10
N CYS A 152 21.27 21.90 33.47
CA CYS A 152 22.20 21.68 32.38
C CYS A 152 21.41 21.66 31.06
N SER A 153 21.89 22.32 30.01
CA SER A 153 21.26 22.28 28.68
C SER A 153 22.26 21.73 27.68
N LEU A 154 21.93 20.60 27.08
CA LEU A 154 22.73 19.92 26.07
C LEU A 154 21.95 19.89 24.76
N SER A 155 22.66 19.88 23.63
CA SER A 155 22.05 19.62 22.33
C SER A 155 22.41 18.21 21.91
N LEU A 156 21.42 17.43 21.49
CA LEU A 156 21.65 16.08 21.01
C LEU A 156 22.66 16.10 19.87
N SER A 157 23.72 15.31 20.01
CA SER A 157 24.78 15.25 19.01
C SER A 157 24.20 14.81 17.64
N PRO A 158 24.51 15.54 16.54
CA PRO A 158 24.13 15.11 15.20
C PRO A 158 24.82 13.80 14.86
N ILE A 159 24.29 13.05 13.89
CA ILE A 159 24.98 11.85 13.42
C ILE A 159 26.24 12.27 12.67
N THR A 160 27.39 11.79 13.14
CA THR A 160 28.70 12.01 12.53
C THR A 160 29.29 10.70 12.03
N GLY A 161 30.32 10.81 11.20
CA GLY A 161 31.14 9.70 10.76
C GLY A 161 31.78 8.92 11.92
N ASP A 162 32.12 9.59 13.02
CA ASP A 162 32.66 8.93 14.21
C ASP A 162 31.59 8.09 14.93
N ILE A 163 30.35 8.58 15.02
CA ILE A 163 29.22 7.81 15.54
C ILE A 163 28.97 6.57 14.68
N ILE A 164 28.91 6.71 13.36
CA ILE A 164 28.74 5.59 12.42
C ILE A 164 29.89 4.58 12.58
N ALA A 165 31.14 5.06 12.68
CA ALA A 165 32.31 4.21 12.82
C ALA A 165 32.33 3.42 14.13
N GLU A 166 31.86 3.98 15.24
CA GLU A 166 31.79 3.27 16.53
C GLU A 166 30.63 2.26 16.57
N VAL A 167 29.49 2.54 15.93
CA VAL A 167 28.43 1.53 15.75
C VAL A 167 28.94 0.34 14.91
N MET A 168 29.59 0.62 13.77
CA MET A 168 30.21 -0.42 12.92
C MET A 168 31.24 -1.28 13.67
N ARG A 169 31.95 -0.66 14.63
CA ARG A 169 33.01 -1.32 15.40
C ARG A 169 32.45 -2.40 16.34
N VAL A 170 31.26 -2.20 16.90
CA VAL A 170 30.63 -3.14 17.84
C VAL A 170 29.73 -4.16 17.14
N THR A 171 29.17 -3.82 15.98
CA THR A 171 28.31 -4.74 15.23
C THR A 171 29.10 -5.76 14.42
N TRP A 172 30.26 -5.35 13.84
CA TRP A 172 31.05 -6.23 12.98
C TRP A 172 32.57 -6.09 13.20
N LYS A 173 33.21 -5.14 12.50
CA LYS A 173 34.67 -4.98 12.47
C LYS A 173 35.02 -3.51 12.26
N ALA A 174 35.95 -3.02 13.07
CA ALA A 174 36.38 -1.63 13.05
C ALA A 174 36.73 -1.12 11.64
N PRO A 175 36.19 0.03 11.20
CA PRO A 175 36.64 0.64 9.96
C PRO A 175 38.13 1.00 10.03
N SER A 176 38.84 0.90 8.92
CA SER A 176 40.22 1.36 8.83
C SER A 176 40.30 2.88 9.08
N ARG A 177 41.46 3.38 9.52
CA ARG A 177 41.67 4.83 9.74
C ARG A 177 41.32 5.66 8.51
N ARG A 178 41.58 5.14 7.31
CA ARG A 178 41.22 5.77 6.03
C ARG A 178 39.71 5.89 5.86
N LEU A 179 38.96 4.82 6.11
CA LEU A 179 37.50 4.80 5.96
C LEU A 179 36.82 5.72 6.99
N ALA A 180 37.26 5.70 8.25
CA ALA A 180 36.74 6.62 9.27
C ALA A 180 37.03 8.09 8.91
N ALA A 181 38.22 8.39 8.36
CA ALA A 181 38.55 9.73 7.90
C ALA A 181 37.67 10.19 6.72
N MET A 182 37.32 9.28 5.79
CA MET A 182 36.41 9.58 4.68
C MET A 182 35.01 9.96 5.18
N LEU A 183 34.47 9.27 6.18
CA LEU A 183 33.19 9.65 6.78
C LEU A 183 33.26 11.03 7.46
N ARG A 184 34.29 11.28 8.29
CA ARG A 184 34.48 12.57 8.98
C ARG A 184 34.53 13.78 8.04
N GLN A 185 35.10 13.62 6.84
CA GLN A 185 35.15 14.69 5.83
C GLN A 185 33.75 15.16 5.38
N HIS A 186 32.71 14.37 5.63
CA HIS A 186 31.34 14.66 5.25
C HIS A 186 30.39 14.87 6.44
N ASP A 187 30.89 15.02 7.67
CA ASP A 187 30.06 15.16 8.88
C ASP A 187 28.88 16.16 8.75
N PRO A 188 29.06 17.38 8.21
CA PRO A 188 27.95 18.33 8.07
C PRO A 188 26.83 17.82 7.15
N LYS A 189 27.17 17.00 6.15
CA LYS A 189 26.20 16.42 5.21
C LYS A 189 25.62 15.12 5.74
N ILE A 190 26.40 14.31 6.48
CA ILE A 190 25.91 13.10 7.15
C ILE A 190 24.81 13.44 8.14
N ALA A 191 24.96 14.54 8.89
CA ALA A 191 23.96 15.02 9.83
C ALA A 191 22.58 15.30 9.18
N SER A 192 22.56 15.58 7.87
CA SER A 192 21.34 15.85 7.09
C SER A 192 20.81 14.64 6.32
N LEU A 193 21.49 13.50 6.37
CA LEU A 193 21.00 12.29 5.70
C LEU A 193 19.80 11.70 6.44
N PRO A 194 18.78 11.19 5.73
CA PRO A 194 17.70 10.45 6.36
C PRO A 194 18.23 9.22 7.12
N TYR A 195 17.69 8.96 8.31
CA TYR A 195 18.09 7.85 9.18
C TYR A 195 18.07 6.49 8.47
N CYS A 196 17.10 6.26 7.59
CA CYS A 196 16.98 5.02 6.83
C CYS A 196 18.20 4.71 5.97
N ILE A 197 18.84 5.73 5.39
CA ILE A 197 20.06 5.56 4.57
C ILE A 197 21.21 5.08 5.45
N ILE A 198 21.35 5.68 6.63
CA ILE A 198 22.42 5.37 7.59
C ILE A 198 22.20 3.96 8.14
N LEU A 199 20.97 3.61 8.53
CA LEU A 199 20.63 2.27 9.03
C LEU A 199 20.82 1.21 7.94
N GLY A 200 20.33 1.43 6.72
CA GLY A 200 20.52 0.50 5.60
C GLY A 200 21.99 0.30 5.23
N ALA A 201 22.82 1.33 5.40
CA ALA A 201 24.27 1.20 5.25
C ALA A 201 24.91 0.37 6.38
N LEU A 202 24.40 0.48 7.61
CA LEU A 202 24.88 -0.28 8.79
C LEU A 202 24.50 -1.76 8.75
N GLU A 203 23.49 -2.16 7.97
CA GLU A 203 23.15 -3.58 7.70
C GLU A 203 24.19 -4.28 6.81
N GLN A 204 25.08 -3.54 6.14
CA GLN A 204 26.11 -4.13 5.29
C GLN A 204 27.23 -4.77 6.14
N ILE A 205 27.59 -6.01 5.79
CA ILE A 205 28.61 -6.79 6.52
C ILE A 205 30.03 -6.21 6.34
N GLU A 206 30.30 -5.51 5.24
CA GLU A 206 31.63 -4.99 4.90
C GLU A 206 31.77 -3.48 5.17
N PRO A 207 32.71 -3.04 6.03
CA PRO A 207 32.91 -1.62 6.35
C PRO A 207 33.15 -0.72 5.13
N GLY A 208 33.80 -1.25 4.09
CA GLY A 208 34.02 -0.52 2.84
C GLY A 208 32.70 -0.20 2.12
N ARG A 209 31.75 -1.15 2.08
CA ARG A 209 30.45 -0.96 1.45
C ARG A 209 29.56 -0.01 2.24
N THR A 210 29.54 -0.10 3.56
CA THR A 210 28.82 0.86 4.41
C THR A 210 29.26 2.30 4.10
N VAL A 211 30.57 2.54 4.09
CA VAL A 211 31.15 3.86 3.81
C VAL A 211 30.84 4.30 2.38
N GLU A 212 30.96 3.39 1.41
CA GLU A 212 30.62 3.66 0.01
C GLU A 212 29.14 4.02 -0.16
N THR A 213 28.21 3.32 0.50
CA THR A 213 26.78 3.61 0.47
C THR A 213 26.48 4.99 1.05
N VAL A 214 27.06 5.31 2.21
CA VAL A 214 26.91 6.64 2.84
C VAL A 214 27.46 7.73 1.91
N ILE A 215 28.67 7.56 1.37
CA ILE A 215 29.28 8.54 0.46
C ILE A 215 28.49 8.69 -0.84
N LYS A 216 28.04 7.59 -1.45
CA LYS A 216 27.18 7.64 -2.63
C LYS A 216 25.87 8.37 -2.36
N ALA A 217 25.28 8.19 -1.18
CA ALA A 217 24.07 8.92 -0.79
C ALA A 217 24.34 10.44 -0.64
N LEU A 218 25.53 10.80 -0.15
CA LEU A 218 25.97 12.20 -0.04
C LEU A 218 26.29 12.84 -1.40
N GLU A 219 26.88 12.08 -2.32
CA GLU A 219 27.22 12.52 -3.68
C GLU A 219 25.99 12.65 -4.58
N ARG A 220 25.01 11.75 -4.43
CA ARG A 220 23.74 11.76 -5.17
C ARG A 220 22.80 12.91 -4.80
N GLY A 221 23.17 13.76 -3.83
CA GLY A 221 22.36 14.79 -3.21
C GLY A 221 21.08 15.14 -3.97
N THR A 222 19.94 14.56 -3.58
CA THR A 222 18.59 14.86 -4.12
C THR A 222 18.51 15.08 -5.64
N GLN A 223 19.36 14.45 -6.46
CA GLN A 223 19.15 14.48 -7.90
C GLN A 223 17.94 13.59 -8.19
N PRO A 224 16.86 14.14 -8.80
CA PRO A 224 15.76 13.30 -9.22
C PRO A 224 16.31 12.25 -10.19
N PRO A 225 15.87 10.99 -10.08
CA PRO A 225 16.25 9.99 -11.08
C PRO A 225 15.84 10.51 -12.46
N ASP A 226 16.72 10.36 -13.45
CA ASP A 226 16.36 10.59 -14.86
C ASP A 226 15.16 9.69 -15.20
N GLY A 227 13.97 10.27 -15.28
CA GLY A 227 12.73 9.52 -15.41
C GLY A 227 11.51 10.41 -15.58
N PRO A 228 10.39 9.86 -16.07
CA PRO A 228 9.12 10.59 -16.14
C PRO A 228 8.66 10.98 -14.73
N SER A 229 7.95 12.10 -14.59
CA SER A 229 7.25 12.46 -13.35
C SER A 229 5.77 12.06 -13.43
N LEU A 230 5.04 12.12 -12.31
CA LEU A 230 3.58 11.98 -12.35
C LEU A 230 2.90 13.06 -13.20
N ASP A 231 3.47 14.26 -13.29
CA ASP A 231 2.97 15.34 -14.15
C ASP A 231 3.03 14.98 -15.64
N ASP A 232 3.88 14.00 -15.99
CA ASP A 232 3.98 13.48 -17.35
C ASP A 232 2.86 12.50 -17.72
N LEU A 233 2.06 12.04 -16.74
CA LEU A 233 1.04 11.04 -16.93
C LEU A 233 -0.35 11.64 -16.70
N TYR A 234 -1.33 11.14 -17.46
CA TYR A 234 -2.72 11.34 -17.09
C TYR A 234 -3.11 10.31 -16.03
N LEU A 235 -3.67 10.78 -14.91
CA LEU A 235 -4.16 9.95 -13.83
C LEU A 235 -5.65 10.26 -13.63
N SER A 236 -6.46 9.22 -13.41
CA SER A 236 -7.82 9.44 -12.92
C SER A 236 -7.77 10.09 -11.54
N LYS A 237 -8.82 10.82 -11.16
CA LYS A 237 -8.85 11.55 -9.89
C LYS A 237 -8.60 10.66 -8.67
N SER A 238 -9.16 9.45 -8.67
CA SER A 238 -8.94 8.46 -7.60
C SER A 238 -7.47 8.05 -7.52
N LEU A 239 -6.85 7.77 -8.68
CA LEU A 239 -5.45 7.39 -8.77
C LEU A 239 -4.52 8.54 -8.36
N GLN A 240 -4.82 9.76 -8.81
CA GLN A 240 -4.07 10.96 -8.46
C GLN A 240 -4.08 11.20 -6.95
N ASN A 241 -5.25 11.19 -6.31
CA ASN A 241 -5.37 11.37 -4.87
C ASN A 241 -4.52 10.36 -4.09
N HIS A 242 -4.48 9.10 -4.53
CA HIS A 242 -3.65 8.07 -3.90
C HIS A 242 -2.16 8.34 -4.11
N MET A 243 -1.73 8.65 -5.33
CA MET A 243 -0.33 8.95 -5.61
C MET A 243 0.15 10.18 -4.83
N ASP A 244 -0.69 11.21 -4.72
CA ASP A 244 -0.39 12.42 -3.95
C ASP A 244 -0.29 12.13 -2.45
N ALA A 245 -1.14 11.25 -1.91
CA ALA A 245 -1.05 10.78 -0.53
C ALA A 245 0.29 10.06 -0.29
N VAL A 246 0.67 9.11 -1.15
CA VAL A 246 1.95 8.40 -1.05
C VAL A 246 3.13 9.37 -1.10
N LEU A 247 3.11 10.36 -2.00
CA LEU A 247 4.16 11.39 -2.08
C LEU A 247 4.23 12.26 -0.82
N THR A 248 3.08 12.60 -0.24
CA THR A 248 2.98 13.35 1.01
C THR A 248 3.59 12.55 2.15
N ASP A 249 3.23 11.28 2.30
CA ASP A 249 3.77 10.41 3.35
C ASP A 249 5.29 10.25 3.24
N ILE A 250 5.82 10.11 2.02
CA ILE A 250 7.27 10.08 1.78
C ILE A 250 7.93 11.40 2.19
N ALA A 251 7.29 12.53 1.90
CA ALA A 251 7.81 13.85 2.25
C ALA A 251 7.79 14.07 3.78
N ASP A 252 6.70 13.68 4.45
CA ASP A 252 6.53 13.78 5.89
C ASP A 252 7.51 12.87 6.64
N PHE A 253 7.72 11.65 6.14
CA PHE A 253 8.77 10.76 6.65
C PHE A 253 10.16 11.38 6.49
N ARG A 254 10.47 11.98 5.32
CA ARG A 254 11.75 12.67 5.10
C ARG A 254 11.94 13.89 5.99
N ALA A 255 10.85 14.58 6.32
CA ALA A 255 10.84 15.70 7.24
C ALA A 255 10.89 15.27 8.72
N GLY A 256 10.73 13.97 9.01
CA GLY A 256 10.72 13.43 10.37
C GLY A 256 9.43 13.75 11.13
N VAL A 257 8.33 14.03 10.41
CA VAL A 257 6.99 14.29 10.96
C VAL A 257 6.27 12.99 11.31
N VAL A 258 6.51 11.93 10.53
CA VAL A 258 5.87 10.61 10.71
C VAL A 258 6.94 9.52 10.77
N ALA A 259 6.76 8.52 11.65
CA ALA A 259 7.62 7.35 11.70
C ALA A 259 7.27 6.36 10.59
N TRP A 260 8.25 5.65 10.03
CA TRP A 260 8.01 4.73 8.92
C TRP A 260 6.92 3.66 9.17
N PRO A 261 6.79 3.05 10.36
CA PRO A 261 5.73 2.09 10.62
C PRO A 261 4.30 2.66 10.48
N ASP A 262 4.16 3.98 10.58
CA ASP A 262 2.89 4.69 10.42
C ASP A 262 2.64 5.11 8.95
N VAL A 263 3.60 4.88 8.05
CA VAL A 263 3.53 5.20 6.62
C VAL A 263 3.05 3.97 5.84
N SER A 264 1.79 3.97 5.40
CA SER A 264 1.24 2.88 4.58
C SER A 264 1.41 3.19 3.09
N VAL A 265 2.51 2.70 2.50
CA VAL A 265 2.86 3.00 1.09
C VAL A 265 2.92 1.75 0.20
N SER A 266 2.44 0.60 0.68
CA SER A 266 2.43 -0.63 -0.10
C SER A 266 1.23 -0.67 -1.06
N THR A 267 1.49 -0.62 -2.38
CA THR A 267 0.43 -0.44 -3.39
C THR A 267 0.46 -1.54 -4.46
N LEU A 268 -0.67 -2.24 -4.66
CA LEU A 268 -0.92 -3.14 -5.78
C LEU A 268 -1.74 -2.43 -6.86
N LEU A 269 -1.14 -2.27 -8.04
CA LEU A 269 -1.79 -1.75 -9.24
C LEU A 269 -2.36 -2.92 -10.06
N PHE A 270 -3.67 -2.98 -10.28
CA PHE A 270 -4.28 -4.05 -11.06
C PHE A 270 -5.15 -3.52 -12.20
N GLY A 271 -5.37 -4.29 -13.24
CA GLY A 271 -6.26 -3.90 -14.35
C GLY A 271 -5.74 -4.35 -15.70
N PRO A 272 -6.44 -4.04 -16.80
CA PRO A 272 -6.10 -4.55 -18.12
C PRO A 272 -4.69 -4.12 -18.58
N PRO A 273 -4.05 -4.90 -19.47
CA PRO A 273 -2.72 -4.60 -19.98
C PRO A 273 -2.71 -3.29 -20.79
N GLY A 274 -1.55 -2.63 -20.87
CA GLY A 274 -1.37 -1.43 -21.70
C GLY A 274 -1.83 -0.10 -21.08
N ASN A 275 -2.36 -0.11 -19.85
CA ASN A 275 -2.84 1.11 -19.16
C ASN A 275 -1.78 1.82 -18.31
N GLY A 276 -0.50 1.52 -18.51
CA GLY A 276 0.59 2.30 -17.92
C GLY A 276 0.92 1.98 -16.46
N LYS A 277 0.55 0.80 -15.92
CA LYS A 277 0.91 0.36 -14.55
C LYS A 277 2.42 0.48 -14.26
N THR A 278 3.26 -0.06 -15.14
CA THR A 278 4.73 0.04 -15.03
C THR A 278 5.25 1.47 -15.19
N SER A 279 4.65 2.25 -16.11
CA SER A 279 5.01 3.67 -16.30
C SER A 279 4.65 4.51 -15.08
N LEU A 280 3.52 4.21 -14.43
CA LEU A 280 3.05 4.88 -13.23
C LEU A 280 4.02 4.69 -12.06
N ALA A 281 4.48 3.45 -11.83
CA ALA A 281 5.44 3.18 -10.77
C ALA A 281 6.78 3.92 -10.99
N ARG A 282 7.24 4.02 -12.24
CA ARG A 282 8.43 4.83 -12.59
C ARG A 282 8.19 6.32 -12.37
N ALA A 283 7.02 6.82 -12.75
CA ALA A 283 6.65 8.20 -12.57
C ALA A 283 6.53 8.60 -11.09
N LEU A 284 5.97 7.72 -10.27
CA LEU A 284 5.91 7.88 -8.81
C LEU A 284 7.33 7.95 -8.21
N ALA A 285 8.23 7.07 -8.64
CA ALA A 285 9.63 7.13 -8.21
C ALA A 285 10.33 8.44 -8.65
N GLY A 286 10.03 8.91 -9.86
CA GLY A 286 10.50 10.20 -10.39
C GLY A 286 10.04 11.38 -9.53
N SER A 287 8.74 11.54 -9.35
CA SER A 287 8.14 12.62 -8.53
C SER A 287 8.59 12.54 -7.07
N GLY A 288 8.69 11.33 -6.51
CA GLY A 288 9.14 11.10 -5.15
C GLY A 288 10.66 11.20 -4.97
N ARG A 289 11.45 11.37 -6.04
CA ARG A 289 12.92 11.29 -6.03
C ARG A 289 13.43 10.04 -5.32
N LEU A 290 12.86 8.89 -5.66
CA LEU A 290 13.17 7.58 -5.07
C LEU A 290 14.10 6.81 -6.00
N HIS A 291 15.04 6.03 -5.43
CA HIS A 291 15.76 5.04 -6.23
C HIS A 291 14.79 3.96 -6.73
N TYR A 292 14.68 3.76 -8.04
CA TYR A 292 13.75 2.80 -8.63
C TYR A 292 14.41 1.44 -8.84
N VAL A 293 13.85 0.39 -8.23
CA VAL A 293 14.26 -1.01 -8.39
C VAL A 293 13.15 -1.78 -9.08
N SER A 294 13.40 -2.31 -10.27
CA SER A 294 12.47 -3.18 -10.99
C SER A 294 12.73 -4.65 -10.64
N CYS A 295 11.67 -5.40 -10.40
CA CYS A 295 11.72 -6.84 -10.16
C CYS A 295 10.55 -7.52 -10.89
N SER A 296 10.82 -8.47 -11.79
CA SER A 296 9.78 -9.33 -12.36
C SER A 296 10.11 -10.80 -12.08
N PHE A 297 9.08 -11.65 -12.16
CA PHE A 297 9.27 -13.10 -12.04
C PHE A 297 10.21 -13.63 -13.14
N SER A 298 10.02 -13.16 -14.37
CA SER A 298 10.82 -13.50 -15.55
C SER A 298 12.29 -13.11 -15.39
N ASP A 299 12.58 -11.90 -14.89
CA ASP A 299 13.93 -11.42 -14.63
C ASP A 299 14.67 -12.29 -13.60
N CYS A 300 13.96 -12.73 -12.55
CA CYS A 300 14.54 -13.58 -11.52
C CYS A 300 14.74 -15.02 -12.00
N GLN A 301 13.90 -15.52 -12.90
CA GLN A 301 13.97 -16.89 -13.43
C GLN A 301 15.07 -17.08 -14.49
N ALA A 302 15.63 -16.01 -15.06
CA ALA A 302 16.58 -16.06 -16.18
C ALA A 302 17.78 -17.03 -16.01
N ASN A 303 18.17 -17.37 -14.77
CA ASN A 303 19.26 -18.31 -14.45
C ASN A 303 18.81 -19.77 -14.22
N GLY A 304 17.53 -20.07 -14.44
CA GLY A 304 16.97 -21.43 -14.60
C GLY A 304 16.75 -22.25 -13.33
N SER A 305 17.49 -22.03 -12.25
CA SER A 305 17.32 -22.77 -10.98
C SER A 305 16.50 -21.97 -9.95
N LEU A 306 15.74 -22.69 -9.10
CA LEU A 306 15.02 -22.07 -7.98
C LEU A 306 15.97 -21.34 -7.01
N SER A 307 17.18 -21.89 -6.80
CA SER A 307 18.17 -21.26 -5.93
C SER A 307 18.60 -19.91 -6.51
N ASP A 308 18.81 -19.82 -7.82
CA ASP A 308 19.25 -18.58 -8.46
C ASP A 308 18.12 -17.57 -8.55
N PHE A 309 16.87 -18.03 -8.71
CA PHE A 309 15.68 -17.19 -8.56
C PHE A 309 15.61 -16.55 -7.18
N LEU A 310 15.73 -17.33 -6.10
CA LEU A 310 15.68 -16.83 -4.73
C LEU A 310 16.84 -15.86 -4.42
N LYS A 311 18.05 -16.15 -4.94
CA LYS A 311 19.21 -15.24 -4.82
C LYS A 311 18.98 -13.93 -5.57
N ALA A 312 18.42 -13.97 -6.78
CA ALA A 312 18.12 -12.78 -7.56
C ALA A 312 17.09 -11.90 -6.84
N LEU A 313 16.02 -12.52 -6.31
CA LEU A 313 14.99 -11.84 -5.54
C LEU A 313 15.56 -11.17 -4.27
N GLN A 314 16.38 -11.90 -3.51
CA GLN A 314 17.10 -11.36 -2.34
C GLN A 314 18.07 -10.24 -2.70
N LYS A 315 18.75 -10.33 -3.85
CA LYS A 315 19.63 -9.26 -4.35
C LYS A 315 18.84 -7.98 -4.65
N ARG A 316 17.66 -8.08 -5.26
CA ARG A 316 16.77 -6.92 -5.49
C ARG A 316 16.26 -6.31 -4.19
N CYS A 317 15.91 -7.16 -3.22
CA CYS A 317 15.55 -6.71 -1.87
C CYS A 317 16.68 -5.89 -1.24
N ALA A 318 17.89 -6.45 -1.20
CA ALA A 318 19.07 -5.78 -0.64
C ALA A 318 19.42 -4.48 -1.38
N GLU A 319 19.24 -4.45 -2.71
CA GLU A 319 19.43 -3.23 -3.52
C GLU A 319 18.45 -2.12 -3.12
N ALA A 320 17.17 -2.43 -2.95
CA ALA A 320 16.15 -1.45 -2.54
C ALA A 320 16.41 -0.91 -1.13
N ILE A 321 16.75 -1.77 -0.18
CA ILE A 321 17.06 -1.38 1.21
C ILE A 321 18.34 -0.52 1.25
N ALA A 322 19.40 -0.92 0.54
CA ALA A 322 20.67 -0.20 0.52
C ALA A 322 20.57 1.19 -0.16
N HIS A 323 19.57 1.38 -1.02
CA HIS A 323 19.33 2.63 -1.74
C HIS A 323 18.09 3.40 -1.25
N ALA A 324 17.59 3.10 -0.05
CA ALA A 324 16.56 3.92 0.58
C ALA A 324 16.98 5.40 0.59
N PRO A 325 16.06 6.38 0.38
CA PRO A 325 14.65 6.17 0.03
C PRO A 325 14.48 5.63 -1.40
N SER A 326 13.75 4.51 -1.52
CA SER A 326 13.63 3.75 -2.75
C SER A 326 12.19 3.32 -3.02
N LEU A 327 11.90 2.99 -4.27
CA LEU A 327 10.69 2.29 -4.68
C LEU A 327 11.11 0.99 -5.35
N ILE A 328 10.66 -0.14 -4.81
CA ILE A 328 10.75 -1.44 -5.48
C ILE A 328 9.42 -1.76 -6.14
N PHE A 329 9.47 -2.11 -7.43
CA PHE A 329 8.31 -2.43 -8.24
C PHE A 329 8.33 -3.89 -8.68
N PHE A 330 7.32 -4.65 -8.26
CA PHE A 330 7.11 -6.04 -8.70
C PHE A 330 6.15 -6.08 -9.89
N ASP A 331 6.65 -6.34 -11.09
CA ASP A 331 5.82 -6.50 -12.29
C ASP A 331 5.39 -7.97 -12.49
N GLU A 332 4.27 -8.18 -13.17
CA GLU A 332 3.72 -9.51 -13.52
C GLU A 332 3.48 -10.42 -12.29
N LEU A 333 2.85 -9.89 -11.23
CA LEU A 333 2.54 -10.68 -10.03
C LEU A 333 1.60 -11.87 -10.30
N ASP A 334 0.85 -11.84 -11.40
CA ASP A 334 0.06 -12.96 -11.92
C ASP A 334 0.92 -14.19 -12.27
N SER A 335 2.24 -14.06 -12.33
CA SER A 335 3.17 -15.19 -12.42
C SER A 335 3.26 -16.02 -11.12
N TYR A 336 2.88 -15.44 -9.98
CA TYR A 336 2.90 -16.11 -8.67
C TYR A 336 1.53 -16.72 -8.34
N VAL A 337 1.23 -17.85 -8.96
CA VAL A 337 -0.10 -18.49 -8.93
C VAL A 337 -0.37 -19.22 -7.60
N ASP A 338 -1.65 -19.35 -7.25
CA ASP A 338 -2.15 -20.10 -6.07
C ASP A 338 -1.55 -21.52 -5.97
N ARG A 339 -1.03 -21.84 -4.78
CA ARG A 339 -0.46 -23.13 -4.34
C ARG A 339 -1.45 -24.29 -4.40
N GLY A 340 -2.75 -24.01 -4.51
CA GLY A 340 -3.82 -25.00 -4.66
C GLY A 340 -4.10 -25.44 -6.10
N ALA A 341 -3.66 -24.68 -7.10
CA ALA A 341 -4.05 -24.89 -8.50
C ALA A 341 -3.36 -26.10 -9.16
N TYR A 342 -2.09 -26.37 -8.81
CA TYR A 342 -1.28 -27.40 -9.49
C TYR A 342 -1.18 -28.72 -8.71
N SER A 343 -1.01 -29.84 -9.43
CA SER A 343 -0.55 -31.12 -8.88
C SER A 343 0.76 -31.55 -9.57
N GLY A 344 1.77 -31.99 -8.80
CA GLY A 344 3.05 -32.48 -9.32
C GLY A 344 4.29 -31.63 -8.98
N ARG A 345 5.40 -31.82 -9.71
CA ARG A 345 6.74 -31.25 -9.38
C ARG A 345 6.83 -29.71 -9.51
N ASN A 346 5.99 -29.11 -10.35
CA ASN A 346 5.89 -27.63 -10.49
C ASN A 346 5.23 -26.96 -9.27
N ASP A 347 4.40 -27.70 -8.51
CA ASP A 347 3.75 -27.19 -7.29
C ASP A 347 4.80 -26.85 -6.20
N THR A 348 5.80 -27.71 -6.01
CA THR A 348 6.87 -27.45 -5.03
C THR A 348 7.70 -26.22 -5.40
N TYR A 349 8.05 -26.07 -6.69
CA TYR A 349 8.78 -24.88 -7.16
C TYR A 349 7.97 -23.60 -6.89
N MET A 350 6.71 -23.56 -7.30
CA MET A 350 5.86 -22.37 -7.13
C MET A 350 5.62 -22.05 -5.66
N ARG A 351 5.34 -23.05 -4.81
CA ARG A 351 5.23 -22.85 -3.36
C ARG A 351 6.47 -22.18 -2.77
N LEU A 352 7.66 -22.63 -3.17
CA LEU A 352 8.93 -22.06 -2.69
C LEU A 352 9.18 -20.66 -3.26
N ALA A 353 8.85 -20.40 -4.52
CA ALA A 353 8.95 -19.09 -5.14
C ALA A 353 8.02 -18.07 -4.45
N VAL A 354 6.76 -18.44 -4.21
CA VAL A 354 5.82 -17.61 -3.46
C VAL A 354 6.34 -17.39 -2.04
N ASN A 355 6.75 -18.42 -1.31
CA ASN A 355 7.31 -18.26 0.04
C ASN A 355 8.52 -17.32 0.07
N GLY A 356 9.41 -17.40 -0.93
CA GLY A 356 10.54 -16.49 -1.08
C GLY A 356 10.12 -15.04 -1.28
N LEU A 357 9.12 -14.79 -2.14
CA LEU A 357 8.53 -13.47 -2.30
C LEU A 357 7.87 -12.99 -1.00
N LEU A 358 7.15 -13.86 -0.30
CA LEU A 358 6.51 -13.49 0.95
C LEU A 358 7.52 -13.04 2.01
N GLN A 359 8.67 -13.71 2.09
CA GLN A 359 9.75 -13.32 3.00
C GLN A 359 10.36 -11.96 2.61
N VAL A 360 10.58 -11.74 1.32
CA VAL A 360 11.13 -10.48 0.81
C VAL A 360 10.16 -9.32 1.02
N LEU A 361 8.86 -9.49 0.78
CA LEU A 361 7.86 -8.47 1.05
C LEU A 361 7.83 -8.06 2.53
N SER A 362 7.93 -9.02 3.46
CA SER A 362 8.02 -8.70 4.89
C SER A 362 9.27 -7.88 5.20
N GLN A 363 10.44 -8.26 4.67
CA GLN A 363 11.68 -7.50 4.86
C GLN A 363 11.60 -6.08 4.30
N LEU A 364 10.96 -5.90 3.14
CA LEU A 364 10.81 -4.60 2.49
C LEU A 364 9.84 -3.69 3.24
N ASN A 365 8.70 -4.23 3.70
CA ASN A 365 7.72 -3.45 4.46
C ASN A 365 8.28 -3.01 5.82
N ASP A 366 9.11 -3.84 6.45
CA ASP A 366 9.80 -3.50 7.71
C ASP A 366 10.96 -2.50 7.51
N ALA A 367 11.45 -2.32 6.27
CA ALA A 367 12.61 -1.48 5.98
C ALA A 367 12.23 0.01 5.84
N PRO A 368 12.75 0.90 6.70
CA PRO A 368 12.43 2.31 6.63
C PRO A 368 12.80 2.96 5.29
N GLY A 369 11.89 3.74 4.72
CA GLY A 369 12.11 4.47 3.47
C GLY A 369 11.99 3.64 2.19
N VAL A 370 11.51 2.39 2.25
CA VAL A 370 11.35 1.52 1.07
C VAL A 370 9.88 1.40 0.68
N VAL A 371 9.49 2.10 -0.38
CA VAL A 371 8.13 2.01 -0.94
C VAL A 371 7.99 0.73 -1.76
N VAL A 372 6.95 -0.05 -1.49
CA VAL A 372 6.68 -1.31 -2.22
C VAL A 372 5.49 -1.10 -3.15
N ALA A 373 5.70 -1.27 -4.45
CA ALA A 373 4.64 -1.25 -5.44
C ALA A 373 4.65 -2.54 -6.26
N ALA A 374 3.49 -2.94 -6.77
CA ALA A 374 3.40 -4.10 -7.65
C ALA A 374 2.32 -3.92 -8.73
N ALA A 375 2.40 -4.72 -9.79
CA ALA A 375 1.38 -4.75 -10.83
C ALA A 375 0.95 -6.17 -11.21
N THR A 376 -0.34 -6.31 -11.54
CA THR A 376 -0.93 -7.54 -12.08
C THR A 376 -2.01 -7.21 -13.11
N ASN A 377 -2.18 -8.04 -14.14
CA ASN A 377 -3.35 -7.94 -15.03
C ASN A 377 -4.51 -8.77 -14.49
N HIS A 378 -4.20 -9.84 -13.76
CA HIS A 378 -5.15 -10.83 -13.28
C HIS A 378 -4.98 -11.00 -11.76
N PRO A 379 -5.55 -10.10 -10.95
CA PRO A 379 -5.43 -10.18 -9.48
C PRO A 379 -6.02 -11.49 -8.92
N ASP A 380 -6.99 -12.08 -9.61
CA ASP A 380 -7.60 -13.36 -9.26
C ASP A 380 -6.66 -14.57 -9.40
N ASP A 381 -5.62 -14.46 -10.22
CA ASP A 381 -4.67 -15.55 -10.48
C ASP A 381 -3.49 -15.53 -9.48
N VAL A 382 -3.29 -14.41 -8.77
CA VAL A 382 -2.22 -14.23 -7.79
C VAL A 382 -2.52 -15.01 -6.51
N ASP A 383 -1.50 -15.64 -5.91
CA ASP A 383 -1.63 -16.28 -4.60
C ASP A 383 -2.23 -15.29 -3.57
N PRO A 384 -3.38 -15.62 -2.96
CA PRO A 384 -4.04 -14.74 -2.00
C PRO A 384 -3.17 -14.33 -0.83
N ALA A 385 -2.15 -15.12 -0.45
CA ALA A 385 -1.22 -14.79 0.61
C ALA A 385 -0.33 -13.59 0.27
N ILE A 386 -0.09 -13.30 -1.01
CA ILE A 386 0.70 -12.14 -1.47
C ILE A 386 -0.11 -10.85 -1.30
N ILE A 387 -1.39 -10.87 -1.69
CA ILE A 387 -2.27 -9.69 -1.77
C ILE A 387 -3.06 -9.40 -0.48
N ARG A 388 -2.76 -10.09 0.62
CA ARG A 388 -3.42 -9.83 1.91
C ARG A 388 -2.91 -8.54 2.55
N ALA A 389 -3.76 -7.91 3.36
CA ALA A 389 -3.41 -6.76 4.20
C ALA A 389 -2.16 -7.04 5.06
N GLY A 390 -1.27 -6.05 5.20
CA GLY A 390 0.07 -6.20 5.78
C GLY A 390 1.17 -6.53 4.76
N ARG A 391 0.82 -6.69 3.47
CA ARG A 391 1.77 -6.83 2.36
C ARG A 391 1.57 -5.77 1.29
N PHE A 392 0.33 -5.70 0.80
CA PHE A 392 -0.17 -4.62 -0.04
C PHE A 392 -1.43 -4.08 0.63
N ASP A 393 -1.33 -2.89 1.20
CA ASP A 393 -2.41 -2.27 1.97
C ASP A 393 -3.42 -1.59 1.05
N HIS A 394 -2.97 -1.18 -0.14
CA HIS A 394 -3.77 -0.49 -1.14
C HIS A 394 -3.85 -1.28 -2.44
N HIS A 395 -5.07 -1.57 -2.88
CA HIS A 395 -5.33 -2.18 -4.18
C HIS A 395 -6.03 -1.16 -5.08
N ILE A 396 -5.39 -0.80 -6.19
CA ILE A 396 -5.86 0.28 -7.05
C ILE A 396 -6.03 -0.24 -8.48
N MET A 397 -7.24 -0.05 -9.01
CA MET A 397 -7.52 -0.38 -10.40
C MET A 397 -6.96 0.71 -11.33
N VAL A 398 -6.21 0.29 -12.33
CA VAL A 398 -5.68 1.11 -13.43
C VAL A 398 -6.33 0.66 -14.72
N GLY A 399 -7.49 1.26 -15.02
CA GLY A 399 -8.28 1.00 -16.23
C GLY A 399 -7.88 1.86 -17.43
N PRO A 400 -8.59 1.69 -18.57
CA PRO A 400 -8.46 2.57 -19.72
C PRO A 400 -8.71 4.04 -19.34
N PRO A 401 -7.98 4.99 -19.95
CA PRO A 401 -8.21 6.41 -19.72
C PRO A 401 -9.64 6.79 -20.14
N ASP A 402 -10.17 7.85 -19.53
CA ASP A 402 -11.38 8.52 -20.00
C ASP A 402 -11.08 9.35 -21.26
N ILE A 403 -12.12 9.95 -21.84
CA ILE A 403 -11.97 10.74 -23.07
C ILE A 403 -10.98 11.92 -22.92
N GLU A 404 -10.90 12.53 -21.73
CA GLU A 404 -9.97 13.61 -21.42
C GLU A 404 -8.52 13.10 -21.36
N GLY A 405 -8.31 11.97 -20.68
CA GLY A 405 -7.04 11.28 -20.59
C GLY A 405 -6.55 10.76 -21.93
N ALA A 406 -7.45 10.17 -22.73
CA ALA A 406 -7.16 9.77 -24.09
C ALA A 406 -6.74 10.99 -24.94
N GLY A 407 -7.42 12.12 -24.77
CA GLY A 407 -7.07 13.41 -25.36
C GLY A 407 -5.66 13.86 -24.98
N THR A 408 -5.33 13.79 -23.70
CA THR A 408 -4.03 14.18 -23.15
C THR A 408 -2.91 13.30 -23.70
N ILE A 409 -3.07 11.97 -23.65
CA ILE A 409 -2.11 11.00 -24.19
C ILE A 409 -1.91 11.23 -25.69
N LEU A 410 -3.00 11.40 -26.43
CA LEU A 410 -2.97 11.60 -27.88
C LEU A 410 -2.24 12.90 -28.24
N ARG A 411 -2.58 14.03 -27.60
CA ARG A 411 -1.93 15.32 -27.83
C ARG A 411 -0.45 15.27 -27.48
N LYS A 412 -0.08 14.69 -26.34
CA LYS A 412 1.32 14.52 -25.94
C LYS A 412 2.11 13.74 -26.98
N ARG A 413 1.52 12.67 -27.53
CA ARG A 413 2.19 11.82 -28.54
C ARG A 413 2.29 12.48 -29.91
N LEU A 414 1.32 13.30 -30.29
CA LEU A 414 1.30 14.03 -31.55
C LEU A 414 2.17 15.31 -31.52
N GLY A 415 2.45 15.84 -30.33
CA GLY A 415 3.27 17.03 -30.14
C GLY A 415 2.67 18.27 -30.81
N SER A 416 3.52 19.13 -31.36
CA SER A 416 3.10 20.37 -32.02
C SER A 416 2.15 20.16 -33.21
N GLY A 417 2.13 18.97 -33.80
CA GLY A 417 1.23 18.62 -34.90
C GLY A 417 -0.26 18.57 -34.52
N ALA A 418 -0.60 18.50 -33.23
CA ALA A 418 -1.99 18.41 -32.75
C ALA A 418 -2.63 19.73 -32.31
N ILE A 419 -1.88 20.84 -32.28
CA ILE A 419 -2.33 22.11 -31.68
C ILE A 419 -3.63 22.65 -32.34
N HIS A 420 -3.77 22.46 -33.65
CA HIS A 420 -4.91 22.95 -34.43
C HIS A 420 -5.88 21.86 -34.89
N LEU A 421 -5.70 20.61 -34.44
CA LEU A 421 -6.55 19.51 -34.85
C LEU A 421 -7.76 19.37 -33.91
N ASP A 422 -8.95 19.30 -34.49
CA ASP A 422 -10.13 18.81 -33.79
C ASP A 422 -10.04 17.28 -33.67
N LEU A 423 -9.69 16.82 -32.47
CA LEU A 423 -9.50 15.40 -32.17
C LEU A 423 -10.80 14.72 -31.76
N SER A 424 -11.93 15.44 -31.63
CA SER A 424 -13.17 14.91 -31.03
C SER A 424 -13.64 13.62 -31.71
N ARG A 425 -13.62 13.59 -33.05
CA ARG A 425 -14.01 12.39 -33.83
C ARG A 425 -13.04 11.22 -33.64
N ALA A 426 -11.74 11.50 -33.54
CA ALA A 426 -10.74 10.46 -33.31
C ALA A 426 -10.82 9.93 -31.88
N LEU A 427 -11.08 10.81 -30.90
CA LEU A 427 -11.21 10.45 -29.49
C LEU A 427 -12.40 9.54 -29.25
N ASN A 428 -13.57 9.85 -29.82
CA ASN A 428 -14.72 8.95 -29.75
C ASN A 428 -14.43 7.54 -30.30
N ALA A 429 -13.54 7.43 -31.29
CA ALA A 429 -13.11 6.14 -31.85
C ALA A 429 -12.00 5.45 -31.04
N LEU A 430 -11.31 6.20 -30.17
CA LEU A 430 -10.24 5.72 -29.29
C LEU A 430 -10.73 5.46 -27.86
N THR A 431 -11.96 5.87 -27.52
CA THR A 431 -12.58 5.69 -26.21
C THR A 431 -12.52 4.22 -25.78
N GLY A 432 -11.97 4.00 -24.59
CA GLY A 432 -11.81 2.69 -23.97
C GLY A 432 -10.75 1.78 -24.58
N LEU A 433 -9.89 2.30 -25.45
CA LEU A 433 -8.62 1.66 -25.77
C LEU A 433 -7.58 1.94 -24.68
N SER A 434 -6.57 1.08 -24.56
CA SER A 434 -5.50 1.29 -23.59
C SER A 434 -4.62 2.49 -23.94
N GLY A 435 -3.94 3.06 -22.95
CA GLY A 435 -2.97 4.15 -23.18
C GLY A 435 -1.87 3.77 -24.20
N ALA A 436 -1.46 2.50 -24.21
CA ALA A 436 -0.53 1.93 -25.18
C ALA A 436 -1.12 1.88 -26.61
N ASP A 437 -2.39 1.51 -26.75
CA ASP A 437 -3.07 1.47 -28.05
C ASP A 437 -3.28 2.86 -28.63
N ILE A 438 -3.64 3.84 -27.79
CA ILE A 438 -3.75 5.26 -28.19
C ILE A 438 -2.39 5.78 -28.67
N SER A 439 -1.34 5.50 -27.91
CA SER A 439 0.04 5.90 -28.26
C SER A 439 0.51 5.25 -29.58
N THR A 440 0.14 3.99 -29.79
CA THR A 440 0.43 3.24 -31.04
C THR A 440 -0.35 3.82 -32.21
N SER A 441 -1.61 4.21 -31.99
CA SER A 441 -2.47 4.82 -33.01
C SER A 441 -1.91 6.16 -33.49
N ALA A 442 -1.48 7.00 -32.54
CA ALA A 442 -0.78 8.25 -32.83
C ALA A 442 0.50 8.03 -33.66
N ALA A 443 1.33 7.07 -33.27
CA ALA A 443 2.57 6.75 -33.97
C ALA A 443 2.32 6.27 -35.41
N LYS A 444 1.29 5.46 -35.63
CA LYS A 444 0.86 5.00 -36.96
C LYS A 444 0.37 6.19 -37.81
N ALA A 445 -0.47 7.07 -37.26
CA ALA A 445 -0.97 8.24 -37.96
C ALA A 445 0.17 9.20 -38.36
N LEU A 446 1.12 9.47 -37.46
CA LEU A 446 2.33 10.24 -37.77
C LEU A 446 3.17 9.58 -38.89
N SER A 447 3.25 8.25 -38.91
CA SER A 447 3.95 7.52 -39.98
C SER A 447 3.27 7.69 -41.34
N ILE A 448 1.93 7.70 -41.39
CA ILE A 448 1.15 7.99 -42.62
C ILE A 448 1.45 9.41 -43.11
N ALA A 449 1.31 10.41 -42.24
CA ALA A 449 1.57 11.81 -42.57
C ALA A 449 3.01 12.03 -43.07
N ARG A 450 3.99 11.43 -42.38
CA ARG A 450 5.42 11.49 -42.77
C ARG A 450 5.66 10.88 -44.15
N ARG A 451 5.06 9.73 -44.47
CA ARG A 451 5.17 9.10 -45.79
C ARG A 451 4.55 9.97 -46.89
N ALA A 452 3.45 10.64 -46.57
CA ALA A 452 2.79 11.60 -47.46
C ALA A 452 3.50 12.98 -47.52
N ARG A 453 4.58 13.18 -46.74
CA ARG A 453 5.35 14.43 -46.65
C ARG A 453 4.49 15.67 -46.35
N ARG A 454 3.48 15.51 -45.50
CA ARG A 454 2.60 16.60 -45.05
C ARG A 454 2.42 16.58 -43.53
N PRO A 455 1.94 17.68 -42.93
CA PRO A 455 1.49 17.67 -41.54
C PRO A 455 0.41 16.62 -41.29
N ILE A 456 0.30 16.18 -40.04
CA ILE A 456 -0.75 15.24 -39.62
C ILE A 456 -2.13 15.89 -39.75
N GLN A 457 -3.09 15.10 -40.21
CA GLN A 457 -4.49 15.48 -40.34
C GLN A 457 -5.38 14.50 -39.54
N VAL A 458 -6.61 14.89 -39.23
CA VAL A 458 -7.56 14.05 -38.48
C VAL A 458 -7.87 12.76 -39.25
N GLU A 459 -7.89 12.82 -40.58
CA GLU A 459 -8.11 11.68 -41.47
C GLU A 459 -7.04 10.59 -41.30
N ASP A 460 -5.81 10.94 -40.94
CA ASP A 460 -4.76 9.95 -40.66
C ASP A 460 -5.09 9.13 -39.41
N LEU A 461 -5.60 9.79 -38.38
CA LEU A 461 -6.05 9.13 -37.15
C LEU A 461 -7.27 8.26 -37.43
N LEU A 462 -8.27 8.79 -38.14
CA LEU A 462 -9.47 8.04 -38.50
C LEU A 462 -9.17 6.81 -39.37
N THR A 463 -8.17 6.90 -40.25
CA THR A 463 -7.71 5.76 -41.05
C THR A 463 -7.11 4.65 -40.19
N VAL A 464 -6.44 5.01 -39.10
CA VAL A 464 -5.86 4.04 -38.16
C VAL A 464 -6.95 3.46 -37.25
N THR A 465 -7.81 4.30 -36.69
CA THR A 465 -8.88 3.86 -35.78
C THR A 465 -9.94 3.03 -36.49
N GLY A 466 -10.31 3.38 -37.73
CA GLY A 466 -11.22 2.59 -38.56
C GLY A 466 -10.71 1.18 -38.90
N LYS A 467 -9.41 0.92 -38.77
CA LYS A 467 -8.82 -0.42 -38.90
C LYS A 467 -8.69 -1.17 -37.57
N LEU A 468 -8.76 -0.45 -36.44
CA LEU A 468 -8.64 -1.02 -35.10
C LEU A 468 -9.99 -1.50 -34.57
N ILE A 469 -11.08 -0.83 -34.94
CA ILE A 469 -12.43 -1.24 -34.56
C ILE A 469 -12.83 -2.45 -35.43
N PRO A 470 -13.01 -3.65 -34.86
CA PRO A 470 -13.45 -4.80 -35.61
C PRO A 470 -14.87 -4.58 -36.16
N ALA A 471 -15.15 -5.03 -37.38
CA ALA A 471 -16.51 -4.98 -37.94
C ALA A 471 -17.54 -5.70 -37.04
N SER A 472 -17.11 -6.76 -36.35
CA SER A 472 -17.93 -7.46 -35.36
C SER A 472 -18.39 -6.57 -34.20
N PHE A 473 -17.61 -5.55 -33.82
CA PHE A 473 -18.01 -4.59 -32.79
C PHE A 473 -19.02 -3.58 -33.32
N SER A 474 -18.83 -3.06 -34.54
CA SER A 474 -19.82 -2.14 -35.13
C SER A 474 -21.18 -2.78 -35.28
N ASP A 475 -21.22 -4.06 -35.66
CA ASP A 475 -22.46 -4.81 -35.86
C ASP A 475 -23.18 -5.12 -34.53
N ASN A 476 -22.42 -5.28 -33.44
CA ASN A 476 -22.94 -5.65 -32.12
C ASN A 476 -22.96 -4.51 -31.10
N THR A 477 -22.56 -3.28 -31.48
CA THR A 477 -22.44 -2.15 -30.55
C THR A 477 -23.72 -1.94 -29.74
N TRP A 478 -24.90 -2.04 -30.38
CA TRP A 478 -26.18 -1.91 -29.70
C TRP A 478 -26.42 -3.02 -28.67
N ARG A 479 -26.08 -4.27 -29.01
CA ARG A 479 -26.23 -5.42 -28.10
C ARG A 479 -25.31 -5.28 -26.87
N ILE A 480 -24.08 -4.84 -27.08
CA ILE A 480 -23.13 -4.53 -26.00
C ILE A 480 -23.65 -3.37 -25.14
N ALA A 481 -24.20 -2.32 -25.75
CA ALA A 481 -24.77 -1.19 -25.00
C ALA A 481 -25.93 -1.62 -24.10
N VAL A 482 -26.84 -2.46 -24.63
CA VAL A 482 -27.94 -3.06 -23.87
C VAL A 482 -27.40 -3.95 -22.74
N HIS A 483 -26.35 -4.71 -23.00
CA HIS A 483 -25.69 -5.55 -22.01
C HIS A 483 -25.14 -4.73 -20.83
N GLU A 484 -24.31 -3.72 -21.09
CA GLU A 484 -23.74 -2.86 -20.04
C GLU A 484 -24.82 -2.07 -19.28
N ALA A 485 -25.83 -1.57 -20.00
CA ALA A 485 -26.98 -0.92 -19.40
C ALA A 485 -27.72 -1.87 -18.44
N GLY A 486 -27.78 -3.17 -18.75
CA GLY A 486 -28.37 -4.19 -17.91
C GLY A 486 -27.73 -4.28 -16.53
N HIS A 487 -26.39 -4.25 -16.45
CA HIS A 487 -25.66 -4.21 -15.18
C HIS A 487 -25.97 -2.94 -14.38
N ALA A 488 -25.97 -1.78 -15.04
CA ALA A 488 -26.22 -0.49 -14.40
C ALA A 488 -27.65 -0.38 -13.84
N ILE A 489 -28.65 -0.80 -14.61
CA ILE A 489 -30.07 -0.82 -14.21
C ILE A 489 -30.28 -1.80 -13.05
N ALA A 490 -29.75 -3.03 -13.14
CA ALA A 490 -29.86 -4.01 -12.05
C ALA A 490 -29.28 -3.45 -10.74
N ARG A 491 -28.14 -2.76 -10.81
CA ARG A 491 -27.48 -2.15 -9.66
C ARG A 491 -28.33 -1.07 -8.99
N ALA A 492 -28.85 -0.14 -9.78
CA ALA A 492 -29.67 0.97 -9.30
C ALA A 492 -31.05 0.49 -8.80
N CYS A 493 -31.72 -0.37 -9.57
CA CYS A 493 -33.03 -0.95 -9.23
C CYS A 493 -32.99 -1.73 -7.92
N LEU A 494 -31.86 -2.38 -7.64
CA LEU A 494 -31.67 -3.16 -6.44
C LEU A 494 -30.96 -2.35 -5.37
N SER A 495 -30.96 -1.01 -5.35
CA SER A 495 -30.42 -0.17 -4.25
C SER A 495 -28.96 -0.44 -3.86
N LEU A 496 -28.12 -0.92 -4.79
CA LEU A 496 -26.68 -1.03 -4.58
C LEU A 496 -26.02 0.33 -4.87
N PRO A 497 -24.79 0.60 -4.38
CA PRO A 497 -24.08 1.84 -4.70
C PRO A 497 -24.04 2.08 -6.21
N HIS A 498 -24.35 3.29 -6.66
CA HIS A 498 -24.39 3.63 -8.08
C HIS A 498 -23.04 3.39 -8.75
N PRO A 499 -23.03 3.05 -10.06
CA PRO A 499 -21.78 2.98 -10.81
C PRO A 499 -21.13 4.36 -10.89
N GLU A 500 -19.79 4.37 -10.88
CA GLU A 500 -18.99 5.59 -11.01
C GLU A 500 -18.77 5.93 -12.48
N ARG A 501 -18.65 4.90 -13.34
CA ARG A 501 -18.36 5.00 -14.77
C ARG A 501 -18.94 3.79 -15.51
N VAL A 502 -19.43 4.01 -16.73
CA VAL A 502 -19.77 2.92 -17.68
C VAL A 502 -19.11 3.19 -19.01
N LEU A 503 -18.41 2.19 -19.54
CA LEU A 503 -17.60 2.31 -20.75
C LEU A 503 -18.03 1.27 -21.78
N LEU A 504 -18.17 1.71 -23.03
CA LEU A 504 -18.43 0.88 -24.18
C LEU A 504 -17.28 1.01 -25.18
N SER A 505 -16.52 -0.08 -25.35
CA SER A 505 -15.31 -0.12 -26.18
C SER A 505 -15.17 -1.44 -26.93
N PRO A 506 -14.48 -1.44 -28.09
CA PRO A 506 -14.19 -2.65 -28.86
C PRO A 506 -13.37 -3.70 -28.11
N THR A 507 -12.58 -3.29 -27.12
CA THR A 507 -11.61 -4.16 -26.42
C THR A 507 -12.05 -4.51 -25.00
N SER A 508 -12.71 -3.60 -24.30
CA SER A 508 -13.21 -3.84 -22.95
C SER A 508 -14.38 -2.91 -22.63
N SER A 509 -15.59 -3.46 -22.56
CA SER A 509 -16.76 -2.76 -22.02
C SER A 509 -16.97 -3.21 -20.57
N PHE A 510 -17.32 -2.27 -19.68
CA PHE A 510 -17.55 -2.58 -18.28
C PHE A 510 -18.36 -1.50 -17.56
N VAL A 511 -18.96 -1.90 -16.44
CA VAL A 511 -19.58 -1.02 -15.44
C VAL A 511 -18.68 -0.96 -14.20
N GLU A 512 -18.11 0.22 -13.92
CA GLU A 512 -17.24 0.45 -12.77
C GLU A 512 -18.05 0.89 -11.55
N GLY A 513 -17.82 0.25 -10.40
CA GLY A 513 -18.39 0.69 -9.14
C GLY A 513 -18.19 -0.31 -7.99
N ASN A 514 -18.17 0.22 -6.78
CA ASN A 514 -17.89 -0.55 -5.56
C ASN A 514 -19.13 -1.26 -5.01
N PHE A 515 -18.98 -2.53 -4.62
CA PHE A 515 -19.99 -3.24 -3.83
C PHE A 515 -19.80 -2.95 -2.33
N PRO A 516 -20.84 -3.15 -1.50
CA PRO A 516 -20.70 -3.02 -0.05
C PRO A 516 -19.60 -3.95 0.50
N SER A 517 -18.77 -3.43 1.42
CA SER A 517 -17.69 -4.21 2.05
C SER A 517 -18.20 -5.30 3.00
N LEU A 518 -19.37 -5.10 3.60
CA LEU A 518 -20.05 -6.04 4.47
C LEU A 518 -21.35 -6.50 3.80
N LEU A 519 -21.41 -7.77 3.42
CA LEU A 519 -22.55 -8.35 2.70
C LEU A 519 -23.57 -8.95 3.67
N ARG A 520 -24.85 -8.67 3.42
CA ARG A 520 -25.98 -9.39 4.03
C ARG A 520 -26.60 -10.35 3.02
N ARG A 521 -27.43 -11.29 3.48
CA ARG A 521 -28.12 -12.25 2.60
C ARG A 521 -28.86 -11.60 1.40
N PRO A 522 -29.59 -10.49 1.56
CA PRO A 522 -30.24 -9.82 0.42
C PRO A 522 -29.24 -9.18 -0.55
N ASP A 523 -28.06 -8.78 -0.07
CA ASP A 523 -27.01 -8.20 -0.92
C ASP A 523 -26.41 -9.26 -1.85
N VAL A 524 -26.37 -10.53 -1.45
CA VAL A 524 -25.91 -11.66 -2.29
C VAL A 524 -26.76 -11.82 -3.54
N ASP A 525 -28.09 -11.90 -3.38
CA ASP A 525 -28.99 -12.10 -4.53
C ASP A 525 -28.96 -10.87 -5.44
N ALA A 526 -28.83 -9.67 -4.86
CA ALA A 526 -28.69 -8.44 -5.62
C ALA A 526 -27.39 -8.37 -6.44
N ILE A 527 -26.25 -8.77 -5.85
CA ILE A 527 -24.97 -8.82 -6.55
C ILE A 527 -24.98 -9.87 -7.67
N LEU A 528 -25.54 -11.06 -7.41
CA LEU A 528 -25.74 -12.07 -8.45
C LEU A 528 -26.63 -11.56 -9.58
N ALA A 529 -27.69 -10.82 -9.25
CA ALA A 529 -28.54 -10.19 -10.25
C ALA A 529 -27.80 -9.11 -11.06
N VAL A 530 -26.87 -8.37 -10.45
CA VAL A 530 -26.01 -7.43 -11.19
C VAL A 530 -25.11 -8.18 -12.16
N PHE A 531 -24.40 -9.22 -11.75
CA PHE A 531 -23.57 -10.01 -12.68
C PHE A 531 -24.39 -10.63 -13.81
N LEU A 532 -25.60 -11.08 -13.53
CA LEU A 532 -26.49 -11.65 -14.55
C LEU A 532 -27.30 -10.59 -15.32
N GLY A 533 -27.12 -9.31 -15.01
CA GLY A 533 -27.88 -8.18 -15.52
C GLY A 533 -27.73 -7.99 -17.03
N GLY A 534 -26.51 -8.02 -17.55
CA GLY A 534 -26.28 -7.87 -18.99
C GLY A 534 -26.91 -8.98 -19.82
N ARG A 535 -26.75 -10.24 -19.39
CA ARG A 535 -27.42 -11.39 -20.01
C ARG A 535 -28.94 -11.33 -19.90
N ALA A 536 -29.49 -10.82 -18.80
CA ALA A 536 -30.93 -10.62 -18.63
C ALA A 536 -31.47 -9.53 -19.58
N ALA A 537 -30.74 -8.42 -19.72
CA ALA A 537 -31.06 -7.34 -20.64
C ALA A 537 -31.03 -7.81 -22.11
N GLU A 538 -30.01 -8.59 -22.51
CA GLU A 538 -29.97 -9.18 -23.84
C GLU A 538 -31.19 -10.06 -24.12
N ARG A 539 -31.53 -10.96 -23.18
CA ARG A 539 -32.69 -11.84 -23.33
C ARG A 539 -33.99 -11.04 -23.43
N HIS A 540 -34.11 -9.94 -22.68
CA HIS A 540 -35.31 -9.09 -22.70
C HIS A 540 -35.48 -8.37 -24.04
N VAL A 541 -34.40 -7.77 -24.56
CA VAL A 541 -34.45 -6.92 -25.76
C VAL A 541 -34.36 -7.72 -27.07
N PHE A 542 -33.55 -8.79 -27.11
CA PHE A 542 -33.28 -9.56 -28.33
C PHE A 542 -33.96 -10.93 -28.36
N ALA A 543 -34.63 -11.35 -27.28
CA ALA A 543 -35.15 -12.70 -27.10
C ALA A 543 -34.09 -13.81 -27.26
N ASP A 544 -32.80 -13.45 -27.11
CA ASP A 544 -31.64 -14.30 -27.37
C ASP A 544 -30.46 -13.87 -26.49
N ILE A 545 -29.43 -14.71 -26.35
CA ILE A 545 -28.22 -14.45 -25.56
C ILE A 545 -26.94 -14.63 -26.39
N SER A 546 -25.94 -13.79 -26.14
CA SER A 546 -24.63 -13.89 -26.78
C SER A 546 -23.60 -14.65 -25.93
N SER A 547 -22.47 -15.01 -26.53
CA SER A 547 -21.30 -15.51 -25.82
C SER A 547 -20.55 -14.41 -25.03
N GLY A 548 -20.96 -13.15 -25.15
CA GLY A 548 -20.31 -12.02 -24.46
C GLY A 548 -20.41 -12.07 -22.94
N ALA A 549 -21.37 -12.84 -22.40
CA ALA A 549 -21.62 -12.97 -20.96
C ALA A 549 -20.73 -14.00 -20.23
N GLU A 550 -19.72 -14.58 -20.89
CA GLU A 550 -18.87 -15.64 -20.30
C GLU A 550 -18.14 -15.16 -19.04
N ALA A 551 -17.56 -13.96 -19.09
CA ALA A 551 -16.85 -13.36 -17.96
C ALA A 551 -17.78 -13.14 -16.76
N ASP A 552 -19.00 -12.65 -17.00
CA ASP A 552 -20.00 -12.44 -15.94
C ASP A 552 -20.47 -13.74 -15.33
N LEU A 553 -20.65 -14.79 -16.15
CA LEU A 553 -21.00 -16.11 -15.65
C LEU A 553 -19.88 -16.69 -14.78
N ARG A 554 -18.62 -16.52 -15.16
CA ARG A 554 -17.46 -16.92 -14.34
C ARG A 554 -17.46 -16.17 -13.02
N GLN A 555 -17.64 -14.84 -13.05
CA GLN A 555 -17.66 -14.00 -11.85
C GLN A 555 -18.83 -14.34 -10.91
N ALA A 556 -20.03 -14.49 -11.46
CA ALA A 556 -21.21 -14.89 -10.72
C ALA A 556 -21.07 -16.29 -10.10
N THR A 557 -20.50 -17.25 -10.85
CA THR A 557 -20.29 -18.61 -10.34
C THR A 557 -19.25 -18.64 -9.22
N LYS A 558 -18.12 -17.92 -9.39
CA LYS A 558 -17.10 -17.77 -8.34
C LYS A 558 -17.68 -17.13 -7.08
N PHE A 559 -18.43 -16.03 -7.23
CA PHE A 559 -19.09 -15.37 -6.11
C PHE A 559 -20.12 -16.28 -5.42
N ALA A 560 -20.96 -16.99 -6.18
CA ALA A 560 -21.90 -17.95 -5.61
C ALA A 560 -21.20 -19.09 -4.85
N LEU A 561 -20.09 -19.60 -5.39
CA LEU A 561 -19.27 -20.63 -4.76
C LEU A 561 -18.70 -20.13 -3.43
N ASP A 562 -18.08 -18.95 -3.42
CA ASP A 562 -17.52 -18.34 -2.21
C ASP A 562 -18.60 -18.10 -1.15
N ILE A 563 -19.77 -17.59 -1.56
CA ILE A 563 -20.89 -17.39 -0.64
C ILE A 563 -21.37 -18.73 -0.07
N LYS A 564 -21.58 -19.75 -0.92
CA LYS A 564 -22.13 -21.05 -0.50
C LYS A 564 -21.17 -21.85 0.37
N THR A 565 -19.87 -21.67 0.18
CA THR A 565 -18.86 -22.55 0.79
C THR A 565 -18.04 -21.89 1.87
N ARG A 566 -17.89 -20.55 1.87
CA ARG A 566 -16.92 -19.86 2.76
C ARG A 566 -17.52 -18.80 3.66
N SER A 567 -18.64 -18.18 3.25
CA SER A 567 -19.15 -16.96 3.91
C SER A 567 -20.05 -17.22 5.12
N GLY A 568 -20.66 -18.40 5.23
CA GLY A 568 -21.70 -18.67 6.23
C GLY A 568 -22.99 -17.85 6.07
N LEU A 569 -23.14 -17.09 4.96
CA LEU A 569 -24.33 -16.27 4.68
C LEU A 569 -25.51 -17.08 4.11
N THR A 570 -25.32 -18.38 3.84
CA THR A 570 -26.42 -19.25 3.41
C THR A 570 -27.04 -19.95 4.61
N THR A 571 -28.36 -20.13 4.58
CA THR A 571 -29.17 -20.69 5.69
C THR A 571 -28.82 -22.13 6.06
N ASP A 572 -28.06 -22.84 5.24
CA ASP A 572 -27.96 -24.30 5.30
C ASP A 572 -26.71 -24.79 6.04
N ASN A 573 -25.68 -23.94 6.21
CA ASN A 573 -24.46 -24.28 6.93
C ASN A 573 -23.57 -23.05 7.26
N ALA A 574 -23.00 -23.03 8.47
CA ALA A 574 -21.98 -22.06 8.90
C ALA A 574 -20.57 -22.66 8.80
N LEU A 575 -20.28 -23.36 7.69
CA LEU A 575 -18.98 -24.02 7.47
C LEU A 575 -18.14 -23.21 6.48
N HIS A 576 -16.82 -23.25 6.65
CA HIS A 576 -15.85 -22.72 5.71
C HIS A 576 -15.14 -23.88 4.99
N LEU A 577 -15.42 -24.04 3.69
CA LEU A 577 -15.01 -25.16 2.85
C LEU A 577 -14.17 -24.65 1.68
N GLY A 578 -13.04 -25.32 1.42
CA GLY A 578 -12.03 -24.91 0.44
C GLY A 578 -12.28 -25.34 -1.01
N TYR A 579 -13.53 -25.30 -1.51
CA TYR A 579 -13.81 -25.62 -2.91
C TYR A 579 -13.22 -24.56 -3.86
N SER A 580 -12.85 -24.98 -5.08
CA SER A 580 -12.29 -24.11 -6.13
C SER A 580 -13.00 -24.33 -7.48
N MET A 581 -13.04 -23.27 -8.30
CA MET A 581 -13.50 -23.30 -9.70
C MET A 581 -12.59 -24.14 -10.61
N ASP A 582 -11.32 -24.32 -10.25
CA ASP A 582 -10.34 -25.05 -11.09
C ASP A 582 -10.45 -26.57 -10.97
N ARG A 583 -11.18 -27.04 -9.95
CA ARG A 583 -11.41 -28.46 -9.67
C ARG A 583 -12.91 -28.76 -9.52
N PRO A 584 -13.73 -28.51 -10.56
CA PRO A 584 -15.17 -28.75 -10.48
C PRO A 584 -15.51 -30.23 -10.23
N GLU A 585 -14.62 -31.15 -10.58
CA GLU A 585 -14.76 -32.59 -10.32
C GLU A 585 -14.80 -32.95 -8.82
N THR A 586 -14.32 -32.06 -7.94
CA THR A 586 -14.39 -32.30 -6.49
C THR A 586 -15.73 -31.89 -5.90
N TRP A 587 -16.61 -31.25 -6.68
CA TRP A 587 -17.86 -30.70 -6.15
C TRP A 587 -18.90 -31.80 -5.98
N PRO A 588 -19.53 -31.93 -4.79
CA PRO A 588 -20.63 -32.85 -4.63
C PRO A 588 -21.85 -32.37 -5.47
N PRO A 589 -22.69 -33.28 -6.00
CA PRO A 589 -23.87 -32.90 -6.77
C PRO A 589 -24.79 -31.89 -6.06
N THR A 590 -24.90 -32.00 -4.73
CA THR A 590 -25.70 -31.08 -3.90
C THR A 590 -25.18 -29.65 -3.90
N LEU A 591 -23.86 -29.46 -4.01
CA LEU A 591 -23.25 -28.13 -4.16
C LEU A 591 -23.55 -27.58 -5.54
N HIS A 592 -23.37 -28.38 -6.59
CA HIS A 592 -23.68 -27.98 -7.96
C HIS A 592 -25.14 -27.51 -8.09
N ASP A 593 -26.09 -28.28 -7.57
CA ASP A 593 -27.52 -27.92 -7.57
C ASP A 593 -27.80 -26.64 -6.76
N ALA A 594 -27.08 -26.42 -5.66
CA ALA A 594 -27.23 -25.21 -4.86
C ALA A 594 -26.74 -23.96 -5.62
N LEU A 595 -25.61 -24.07 -6.33
CA LEU A 595 -25.10 -22.99 -7.17
C LEU A 595 -26.07 -22.69 -8.31
N LEU A 596 -26.60 -23.72 -8.98
CA LEU A 596 -27.63 -23.54 -10.02
C LEU A 596 -28.86 -22.80 -9.48
N ARG A 597 -29.34 -23.13 -8.27
CA ARG A 597 -30.44 -22.41 -7.63
C ARG A 597 -30.11 -20.95 -7.35
N MET A 598 -28.92 -20.65 -6.81
CA MET A 598 -28.49 -19.28 -6.56
C MET A 598 -28.42 -18.47 -7.86
N MET A 599 -27.85 -19.04 -8.91
CA MET A 599 -27.77 -18.44 -10.24
C MET A 599 -29.16 -18.19 -10.83
N GLN A 600 -30.11 -19.11 -10.62
CA GLN A 600 -31.50 -18.95 -11.06
C GLN A 600 -32.23 -17.84 -10.30
N VAL A 601 -32.02 -17.73 -8.97
CA VAL A 601 -32.59 -16.65 -8.16
C VAL A 601 -32.05 -15.29 -8.60
N GLY A 602 -30.73 -15.15 -8.73
CA GLY A 602 -30.10 -13.93 -9.24
C GLY A 602 -30.58 -13.57 -10.64
N GLY A 603 -30.66 -14.55 -11.54
CA GLY A 603 -31.14 -14.35 -12.91
C GLY A 603 -32.61 -13.92 -12.99
N ASN A 604 -33.47 -14.48 -12.15
CA ASN A 604 -34.88 -14.08 -12.06
C ASN A 604 -35.02 -12.65 -11.50
N LEU A 605 -34.21 -12.30 -10.52
CA LEU A 605 -34.20 -10.95 -9.95
C LEU A 605 -33.69 -9.92 -10.97
N ALA A 606 -32.65 -10.26 -11.73
CA ALA A 606 -32.16 -9.45 -12.84
C ALA A 606 -33.26 -9.23 -13.89
N ALA A 607 -33.94 -10.31 -14.33
CA ALA A 607 -35.03 -10.20 -15.29
C ALA A 607 -36.18 -9.29 -14.81
N LYS A 608 -36.55 -9.37 -13.53
CA LYS A 608 -37.55 -8.47 -12.92
C LYS A 608 -37.08 -7.01 -12.91
N ALA A 609 -35.83 -6.77 -12.52
CA ALA A 609 -35.25 -5.43 -12.47
C ALA A 609 -35.23 -4.77 -13.86
N ILE A 610 -34.88 -5.56 -14.89
CA ILE A 610 -34.90 -5.12 -16.29
C ILE A 610 -36.32 -4.85 -16.77
N ALA A 611 -37.25 -5.79 -16.58
CA ALA A 611 -38.63 -5.63 -17.04
C ALA A 611 -39.34 -4.43 -16.39
N ALA A 612 -39.04 -4.13 -15.12
CA ALA A 612 -39.61 -2.98 -14.41
C ALA A 612 -39.04 -1.62 -14.89
N ASN A 613 -37.94 -1.62 -15.63
CA ASN A 613 -37.18 -0.42 -16.00
C ASN A 613 -36.78 -0.42 -17.48
N GLU A 614 -37.61 -1.01 -18.35
CA GLU A 614 -37.29 -1.18 -19.78
C GLU A 614 -37.05 0.16 -20.49
N ALA A 615 -37.85 1.18 -20.20
CA ALA A 615 -37.70 2.51 -20.82
C ALA A 615 -36.34 3.14 -20.46
N GLN A 616 -35.94 3.05 -19.19
CA GLN A 616 -34.66 3.53 -18.69
C GLN A 616 -33.50 2.70 -19.25
N LEU A 617 -33.66 1.38 -19.37
CA LEU A 617 -32.66 0.51 -20.00
C LEU A 617 -32.36 0.95 -21.43
N LEU A 618 -33.39 1.15 -22.25
CA LEU A 618 -33.23 1.54 -23.65
C LEU A 618 -32.66 2.96 -23.79
N ALA A 619 -33.09 3.89 -22.94
CA ALA A 619 -32.55 5.25 -22.91
C ALA A 619 -31.07 5.25 -22.51
N PHE A 620 -30.71 4.45 -21.50
CA PHE A 620 -29.32 4.29 -21.05
C PHE A 620 -28.46 3.66 -22.15
N ALA A 621 -28.91 2.56 -22.76
CA ALA A 621 -28.18 1.89 -23.84
C ALA A 621 -27.97 2.82 -25.04
N LYS A 622 -28.97 3.66 -25.38
CA LYS A 622 -28.84 4.64 -26.44
C LYS A 622 -27.80 5.72 -26.10
N ALA A 623 -27.87 6.28 -24.91
CA ALA A 623 -26.87 7.25 -24.45
C ALA A 623 -25.47 6.64 -24.45
N LEU A 624 -25.31 5.40 -23.99
CA LEU A 624 -24.03 4.71 -23.98
C LEU A 624 -23.50 4.41 -25.40
N GLN A 625 -24.37 4.06 -26.35
CA GLN A 625 -23.97 3.86 -27.75
C GLN A 625 -23.48 5.16 -28.40
N GLU A 626 -24.14 6.28 -28.10
CA GLU A 626 -23.82 7.60 -28.67
C GLU A 626 -22.57 8.21 -28.01
N GLU A 627 -22.52 8.20 -26.67
CA GLU A 627 -21.50 8.87 -25.86
C GLU A 627 -20.26 7.99 -25.63
N ARG A 628 -20.36 6.66 -25.80
CA ARG A 628 -19.33 5.62 -25.53
C ARG A 628 -18.84 5.52 -24.09
N GLU A 629 -18.95 6.58 -23.31
CA GLU A 629 -18.54 6.66 -21.93
C GLU A 629 -19.51 7.54 -21.14
N LEU A 630 -19.98 7.04 -20.00
CA LEU A 630 -20.91 7.74 -19.12
C LEU A 630 -20.25 7.91 -17.74
N GLY A 631 -19.97 9.15 -17.35
CA GLY A 631 -19.45 9.50 -16.03
C GLY A 631 -20.54 9.72 -14.98
N SER A 632 -20.15 9.88 -13.72
CA SER A 632 -21.08 9.84 -12.57
C SER A 632 -22.24 10.85 -12.62
N HIS A 633 -22.04 12.05 -13.19
CA HIS A 633 -23.12 13.03 -13.36
C HIS A 633 -24.18 12.53 -14.33
N ARG A 634 -23.76 12.07 -15.51
CA ARG A 634 -24.63 11.55 -16.56
C ARG A 634 -25.33 10.27 -16.11
N LEU A 635 -24.63 9.42 -15.37
CA LEU A 635 -25.22 8.22 -14.77
C LEU A 635 -26.35 8.57 -13.78
N LYS A 636 -26.18 9.57 -12.91
CA LYS A 636 -27.24 10.00 -11.99
C LYS A 636 -28.48 10.50 -12.72
N GLU A 637 -28.30 11.19 -13.85
CA GLU A 637 -29.40 11.65 -14.69
C GLU A 637 -30.15 10.46 -15.33
N LEU A 638 -29.42 9.54 -15.98
CA LEU A 638 -30.00 8.39 -16.68
C LEU A 638 -30.63 7.36 -15.73
N LEU A 639 -30.12 7.26 -14.51
CA LEU A 639 -30.64 6.36 -13.47
C LEU A 639 -31.71 7.04 -12.60
N SER A 640 -32.03 8.31 -12.86
CA SER A 640 -33.12 9.01 -12.16
C SER A 640 -34.48 8.41 -12.54
N GLY A 641 -35.37 8.27 -11.55
CA GLY A 641 -36.70 7.72 -11.78
C GLY A 641 -36.75 6.21 -12.06
N ILE A 642 -35.70 5.46 -11.72
CA ILE A 642 -35.74 3.99 -11.72
C ILE A 642 -36.74 3.48 -10.67
N THR A 643 -37.55 2.52 -11.07
CA THR A 643 -38.39 1.72 -10.18
C THR A 643 -37.49 0.83 -9.34
N VAL A 644 -37.37 1.16 -8.06
CA VAL A 644 -36.61 0.37 -7.08
C VAL A 644 -37.43 -0.84 -6.66
N LEU A 645 -36.80 -2.02 -6.67
CA LEU A 645 -37.41 -3.24 -6.14
C LEU A 645 -37.11 -3.35 -4.65
N ASP A 646 -38.16 -3.59 -3.86
CA ASP A 646 -38.01 -3.86 -2.44
C ASP A 646 -37.25 -5.18 -2.24
N ARG A 647 -36.14 -5.11 -1.52
CA ARG A 647 -35.31 -6.26 -1.17
C ARG A 647 -35.90 -7.07 -0.01
N THR A 648 -36.96 -6.58 0.65
CA THR A 648 -37.39 -7.08 1.96
C THR A 648 -38.61 -7.99 1.97
N ASN A 649 -39.20 -8.36 0.82
CA ASN A 649 -40.36 -9.29 0.81
C ASN A 649 -40.24 -10.47 -0.19
N ASP A 650 -40.27 -11.67 0.41
CA ASP A 650 -40.77 -12.98 -0.04
C ASP A 650 -40.10 -13.81 -1.16
N GLY A 651 -39.64 -15.01 -0.75
CA GLY A 651 -40.18 -16.24 -1.30
C GLY A 651 -39.26 -17.16 -2.12
N PHE A 652 -38.32 -17.87 -1.48
CA PHE A 652 -37.68 -19.06 -2.09
C PHE A 652 -37.42 -20.20 -1.09
N HIS A 653 -38.42 -20.56 -0.28
CA HIS A 653 -38.51 -21.91 0.29
C HIS A 653 -39.94 -22.46 0.12
N LYS A 654 -40.13 -23.30 -0.91
CA LYS A 654 -41.20 -24.30 -0.87
C LYS A 654 -40.70 -25.45 -0.01
N THR A 655 -41.19 -25.53 1.23
CA THR A 655 -41.27 -26.81 1.94
C THR A 655 -42.69 -26.95 2.46
N LYS A 656 -43.39 -27.95 1.91
CA LYS A 656 -44.64 -28.48 2.44
C LYS A 656 -44.40 -28.95 3.88
N SER A 657 -45.14 -28.41 4.82
CA SER A 657 -45.81 -29.19 5.88
C SER A 657 -46.64 -28.23 6.72
N SER A 658 -47.93 -28.17 6.38
CA SER A 658 -48.98 -27.94 7.37
C SER A 658 -48.94 -29.11 8.36
N GLU A 659 -48.69 -28.84 9.63
CA GLU A 659 -49.39 -29.42 10.80
C GLU A 659 -48.65 -29.10 12.10
N HIS A 660 -49.39 -28.56 13.08
CA HIS A 660 -49.06 -28.36 14.50
C HIS A 660 -48.00 -27.24 14.76
N ILE A 661 -48.23 -26.18 15.56
CA ILE A 661 -48.84 -26.12 16.90
C ILE A 661 -49.49 -24.73 17.12
N GLU A 662 -50.74 -24.74 17.60
CA GLU A 662 -51.41 -23.62 18.29
C GLU A 662 -50.84 -23.38 19.70
N MET A 663 -51.03 -22.16 20.21
CA MET A 663 -50.84 -21.69 21.60
C MET A 663 -49.44 -21.23 22.03
N ALA A 664 -49.23 -19.91 22.05
CA ALA A 664 -49.23 -19.12 23.28
C ALA A 664 -48.79 -17.66 23.00
N LEU A 665 -49.76 -16.78 22.76
CA LEU A 665 -49.63 -15.37 23.14
C LEU A 665 -49.91 -15.30 24.64
N VAL A 666 -49.01 -14.67 25.40
CA VAL A 666 -49.27 -13.65 26.43
C VAL A 666 -48.02 -13.50 27.31
N GLY A 667 -47.39 -12.33 27.18
CA GLY A 667 -46.72 -11.56 28.22
C GLY A 667 -45.58 -12.19 29.02
N THR A 668 -44.41 -11.54 29.05
CA THR A 668 -43.87 -10.98 30.30
C THR A 668 -42.60 -10.16 30.06
N GLN A 669 -42.37 -9.28 31.01
CA GLN A 669 -41.48 -8.14 31.02
C GLN A 669 -39.98 -8.47 30.97
N VAL A 670 -39.22 -7.48 30.53
CA VAL A 670 -37.77 -7.33 30.62
C VAL A 670 -37.28 -7.52 32.07
N PRO A 671 -36.26 -8.35 32.34
CA PRO A 671 -35.53 -8.29 33.60
C PRO A 671 -34.19 -7.56 33.43
N THR A 672 -34.07 -6.46 34.18
CA THR A 672 -32.82 -5.78 34.55
C THR A 672 -31.93 -6.70 35.39
N GLN A 673 -30.64 -6.80 35.04
CA GLN A 673 -29.63 -7.51 35.84
C GLN A 673 -29.26 -6.74 37.11
N PRO A 674 -28.98 -7.43 38.24
CA PRO A 674 -28.56 -6.79 39.48
C PRO A 674 -27.03 -6.69 39.59
N THR A 675 -26.60 -5.56 40.14
CA THR A 675 -25.30 -5.31 40.77
C THR A 675 -25.08 -6.21 41.99
N THR A 676 -23.91 -6.84 42.09
CA THR A 676 -23.33 -7.20 43.40
C THR A 676 -21.82 -7.02 43.39
N THR A 677 -21.38 -6.08 44.21
CA THR A 677 -20.09 -5.96 44.88
C THR A 677 -19.68 -7.23 45.62
N ARG A 678 -18.41 -7.64 45.49
CA ARG A 678 -17.46 -7.71 46.61
C ARG A 678 -16.03 -7.81 46.11
#